data_AF-B7ZC27-F1
#
_entry.id   AF-B7ZC27-F1
#
_cell.length_a   1.000
_cell.length_b   1.000
_cell.length_c   1.000
_cell.angle_alpha   90.00
_cell.angle_beta   90.00
_cell.angle_gamma   90.00
#
_symmetry.space_group_name_H-M   'P 1'
#
loop_
_entity.id
_entity.type
_entity.pdbx_description
1 polymer ?
#
loop_
_entity_poly.entity_id
_entity_poly.type
_entity_poly.pdbx_seq_one_letter_code
_entity_poly.pdbx_strand_id
1 'polypeptide(L)'
;MAGVFPYRGPGNPVPGPLAPLPDYMSEEKLQEKARKWQQLQAKRYAEKRKFGFVDAQKEDMPPEHVRKIIRDHGDMTNRKFRHDKRVYLGSMWIMMRREKRDRRHFKRMRFPPFDDEEPPLDYADNILDVEPLEAIQLELDPEEDAPVLDWFYDHQPLRDSRKYVNGSTYQRWQFTLPMMSTLYRLANQLLTDLVDDNYFYLFDLKAFFTSKALNMAIPGGPKFEPLVRDINLQDEDWNEFNDINKIIIRQPIRTEYKIAFPYLYNNLPHHVHLTWYHTPNVVFIKTEDPDLPAFYFDPLINPISHRHSVKSQEPLPDDDEEFELPEFVEPFLKDTPLYTDNTANGIALLWAPRPFNLRSGRTRRALDIPLVKNWYREHCPAGQPVKVRVSYQKLLKYYVLNALKHRPPKAQKKRYLFRSFKATKFFQSTKLDWVEVGLQVCRQGYNMLNLLIHRKNLNYLHLDYNFNLKPVKTLTTKERKKSRFGNAFHLCREVLRLTKLVVDSHVQYRLGNVDAFQLADGLQYIFAHVGQLTGMYRYKYKLMRQIRMCKDLKHLIYYRFNTGPVGKGPGCGFWAAGWRVWLFFMRGITPLLERWLGNLLARQFEGRHSKGVAKTVTKQRVESHFDLELRAAVMHDILDMMPEGIKQNKARTILQHLSEAWRCWKANIPWKVPGLPTPIENMILRYVKAKADWWTNTAHYNRERIRRGATVDKTVCKKNLGRLTRLYLKAEQERQHNYLKDGPYITAEEAVAVYTTTVHWLESRRFSPIPFPPLSYKHDTKLLILALERLKEAYSVKSRLNQSQREELGLIEQAYDNPHEALSRIKRHLLTQRAFKEVGIEFMDLYSHLVPVYDVEPLEKITDAYLDQYLWYEADKRRLFPPWIKPADTEPPPLLVYKWCQGINNLQDVWETSEGECNVMLESRFEKMYEKIDLTLLNRLLRLIVDHNIADYMTAKNNVVINYKDMNHTNSYGIIRGLQFASFIVQYYGLVMDLLVLGLHRASEMAGPPQMPNDFLSFQDIATEAAHPIRLFCRYIDRIHIFF
;
A
#
# COMPACT_ATOMS: atom_id res chain seq x y z
N MET A 1 -34.27 52.22 -6.24
CA MET A 1 -35.68 51.92 -6.56
C MET A 1 -36.38 51.66 -5.22
N ALA A 2 -36.89 52.65 -4.50
CA ALA A 2 -37.43 53.96 -4.92
C ALA A 2 -38.64 53.82 -5.86
N GLY A 3 -39.78 54.39 -5.44
CA GLY A 3 -41.11 54.19 -6.02
C GLY A 3 -42.18 54.59 -5.00
N VAL A 4 -42.35 55.90 -4.81
CA VAL A 4 -43.29 56.55 -3.87
C VAL A 4 -44.36 57.29 -4.70
N PHE A 5 -45.39 57.82 -4.03
CA PHE A 5 -46.43 58.76 -4.50
C PHE A 5 -47.70 58.14 -5.12
N PRO A 6 -48.88 58.80 -4.97
CA PRO A 6 -49.28 59.69 -3.87
C PRO A 6 -50.71 59.47 -3.32
N TYR A 7 -51.01 60.17 -2.24
CA TYR A 7 -52.36 60.44 -1.73
C TYR A 7 -53.27 61.10 -2.79
N ARG A 8 -54.58 60.91 -2.64
CA ARG A 8 -55.60 61.94 -2.93
C ARG A 8 -56.46 62.16 -1.68
N GLY A 9 -56.74 63.42 -1.35
CA GLY A 9 -57.59 63.80 -0.23
C GLY A 9 -59.10 63.71 -0.53
N PRO A 10 -59.96 63.93 0.47
CA PRO A 10 -61.41 63.94 0.29
C PRO A 10 -61.89 65.20 -0.44
N GLY A 11 -62.95 65.05 -1.24
CA GLY A 11 -63.70 66.15 -1.85
C GLY A 11 -65.15 66.16 -1.38
N ASN A 12 -65.75 67.35 -1.24
CA ASN A 12 -67.12 67.52 -0.76
C ASN A 12 -68.18 67.02 -1.78
N PRO A 13 -69.39 66.67 -1.31
CA PRO A 13 -70.46 66.14 -2.16
C PRO A 13 -71.22 67.23 -2.94
N VAL A 14 -71.85 66.82 -4.04
CA VAL A 14 -72.87 67.59 -4.79
C VAL A 14 -74.11 66.69 -4.95
N PRO A 15 -75.35 67.17 -4.72
CA PRO A 15 -76.50 66.28 -4.47
C PRO A 15 -77.36 65.95 -5.70
N GLY A 16 -77.96 64.75 -5.67
CA GLY A 16 -79.15 64.36 -6.44
C GLY A 16 -79.05 63.01 -7.16
N PRO A 17 -80.17 62.39 -7.57
CA PRO A 17 -81.55 62.50 -7.09
C PRO A 17 -81.98 61.27 -6.25
N LEU A 18 -83.21 61.27 -5.70
CA LEU A 18 -83.73 60.24 -4.79
C LEU A 18 -84.27 58.99 -5.51
N ALA A 19 -83.72 57.80 -5.20
CA ALA A 19 -84.40 56.49 -5.27
C ALA A 19 -83.52 55.37 -4.65
N PRO A 20 -84.11 54.27 -4.14
CA PRO A 20 -85.17 54.20 -3.14
C PRO A 20 -84.62 53.72 -1.77
N LEU A 21 -85.49 53.60 -0.76
CA LEU A 21 -85.11 53.12 0.58
C LEU A 21 -84.57 51.68 0.56
N PRO A 22 -83.41 51.38 1.18
CA PRO A 22 -83.08 50.02 1.56
C PRO A 22 -83.97 49.58 2.73
N ASP A 23 -84.52 48.37 2.63
CA ASP A 23 -85.42 47.77 3.63
C ASP A 23 -84.82 47.82 5.05
N TYR A 24 -85.59 48.31 6.02
CA TYR A 24 -85.13 48.53 7.39
C TYR A 24 -84.92 47.18 8.09
N MET A 25 -83.68 46.68 8.05
CA MET A 25 -83.31 45.47 8.77
C MET A 25 -83.66 45.64 10.26
N SER A 26 -84.55 44.79 10.78
CA SER A 26 -84.97 44.83 12.18
C SER A 26 -83.76 44.80 13.12
N GLU A 27 -83.90 45.42 14.29
CA GLU A 27 -82.83 45.49 15.29
C GLU A 27 -82.31 44.09 15.67
N GLU A 28 -83.18 43.08 15.71
CA GLU A 28 -82.81 41.67 15.83
C GLU A 28 -81.84 41.19 14.72
N LYS A 29 -82.13 41.51 13.44
CA LYS A 29 -81.25 41.18 12.31
C LYS A 29 -79.92 41.94 12.40
N LEU A 30 -79.91 43.18 12.93
CA LEU A 30 -78.69 43.96 13.15
C LEU A 30 -77.86 43.40 14.31
N GLN A 31 -78.48 43.06 15.44
CA GLN A 31 -77.82 42.38 16.55
C GLN A 31 -77.27 41.03 16.15
N GLU A 32 -78.00 40.23 15.36
CA GLU A 32 -77.47 38.97 14.87
C GLU A 32 -76.33 39.17 13.85
N LYS A 33 -76.39 40.21 13.01
CA LYS A 33 -75.27 40.60 12.13
C LYS A 33 -74.04 41.03 12.93
N ALA A 34 -74.21 41.78 14.02
CA ALA A 34 -73.16 42.16 14.95
C ALA A 34 -72.59 40.94 15.71
N ARG A 35 -73.45 40.06 16.22
CA ARG A 35 -73.09 38.79 16.89
C ARG A 35 -72.29 37.87 15.95
N LYS A 36 -72.74 37.73 14.69
CA LYS A 36 -72.04 37.00 13.63
C LYS A 36 -70.70 37.66 13.29
N TRP A 37 -70.61 38.99 13.23
CA TRP A 37 -69.36 39.72 13.02
C TRP A 37 -68.38 39.53 14.18
N GLN A 38 -68.82 39.69 15.44
CA GLN A 38 -67.99 39.50 16.63
C GLN A 38 -67.46 38.06 16.72
N GLN A 39 -68.33 37.06 16.49
CA GLN A 39 -67.90 35.66 16.41
C GLN A 39 -66.92 35.41 15.24
N LEU A 40 -67.15 36.03 14.08
CA LEU A 40 -66.27 35.90 12.91
C LEU A 40 -64.90 36.50 13.20
N GLN A 41 -64.84 37.70 13.79
CA GLN A 41 -63.58 38.38 14.12
C GLN A 41 -62.82 37.63 15.22
N ALA A 42 -63.48 37.23 16.30
CA ALA A 42 -62.88 36.40 17.35
C ALA A 42 -62.36 35.06 16.82
N LYS A 43 -63.08 34.41 15.88
CA LYS A 43 -62.63 33.17 15.22
C LYS A 43 -61.52 33.41 14.17
N ARG A 44 -61.44 34.60 13.56
CA ARG A 44 -60.48 34.99 12.50
C ARG A 44 -59.14 35.46 13.05
N TYR A 45 -59.14 36.27 14.11
CA TYR A 45 -57.96 36.83 14.76
C TYR A 45 -57.61 36.17 16.10
N ALA A 46 -58.12 34.96 16.35
CA ALA A 46 -57.71 34.13 17.48
C ALA A 46 -56.18 33.92 17.49
N GLU A 47 -55.59 33.84 18.69
CA GLU A 47 -54.16 33.55 18.95
C GLU A 47 -53.58 32.43 18.06
N LYS A 48 -54.35 31.35 17.83
CA LYS A 48 -53.96 30.19 16.99
C LYS A 48 -54.01 30.42 15.47
N ARG A 49 -54.29 31.65 15.00
CA ARG A 49 -54.32 32.04 13.58
C ARG A 49 -53.32 33.13 13.20
N LYS A 50 -52.50 33.63 14.15
CA LYS A 50 -51.46 34.63 13.83
C LYS A 50 -50.41 34.07 12.87
N PHE A 51 -49.93 34.89 11.96
CA PHE A 51 -48.85 34.51 11.05
C PHE A 51 -47.59 34.17 11.87
N GLY A 52 -46.99 33.00 11.61
CA GLY A 52 -45.90 32.47 12.43
C GLY A 52 -46.34 31.66 13.66
N PHE A 53 -47.64 31.43 13.89
CA PHE A 53 -48.09 30.42 14.85
C PHE A 53 -47.56 29.04 14.45
N VAL A 54 -46.91 28.36 15.40
CA VAL A 54 -46.49 26.96 15.26
C VAL A 54 -47.45 26.13 16.09
N ASP A 55 -48.13 25.19 15.43
CA ASP A 55 -49.10 24.31 16.08
C ASP A 55 -48.43 23.36 17.10
N ALA A 56 -49.25 22.72 17.93
CA ALA A 56 -48.81 21.93 19.07
C ALA A 56 -47.74 20.87 18.70
N GLN A 57 -46.81 20.62 19.63
CA GLN A 57 -45.77 19.64 19.43
C GLN A 57 -46.37 18.24 19.25
N LYS A 58 -45.76 17.42 18.39
CA LYS A 58 -46.06 15.99 18.34
C LYS A 58 -45.60 15.32 19.63
N GLU A 59 -46.58 14.95 20.45
CA GLU A 59 -46.39 14.15 21.64
C GLU A 59 -46.01 12.69 21.33
N ASP A 60 -45.74 11.93 22.38
CA ASP A 60 -45.43 10.51 22.31
C ASP A 60 -46.72 9.68 22.31
N MET A 61 -46.79 8.72 21.39
CA MET A 61 -47.87 7.72 21.33
C MET A 61 -47.70 6.69 22.46
N PRO A 62 -48.76 5.91 22.80
CA PRO A 62 -48.61 4.74 23.65
C PRO A 62 -47.45 3.84 23.17
N PRO A 63 -46.69 3.18 24.07
CA PRO A 63 -45.78 2.13 23.64
C PRO A 63 -46.57 1.05 22.87
N GLU A 64 -47.81 0.80 23.30
CA GLU A 64 -48.89 0.14 22.58
C GLU A 64 -49.33 0.89 21.30
N HIS A 65 -48.41 1.54 20.60
CA HIS A 65 -48.57 2.06 19.25
C HIS A 65 -47.40 1.75 18.28
N VAL A 66 -46.31 1.06 18.64
CA VAL A 66 -45.28 0.69 17.62
C VAL A 66 -44.60 -0.70 17.77
N ARG A 67 -45.32 -1.66 18.37
CA ARG A 67 -45.15 -3.09 18.00
C ARG A 67 -46.38 -3.63 17.20
N LYS A 68 -47.65 -3.13 17.35
CA LYS A 68 -48.58 -2.65 16.25
C LYS A 68 -47.94 -2.91 14.89
N ILE A 69 -47.21 -1.95 14.38
CA ILE A 69 -46.75 -1.99 12.99
C ILE A 69 -45.52 -2.91 12.81
N ILE A 70 -45.21 -3.81 13.77
CA ILE A 70 -44.11 -4.79 13.76
C ILE A 70 -44.54 -6.26 13.99
N ARG A 71 -45.14 -6.68 15.14
CA ARG A 71 -45.29 -8.12 15.52
C ARG A 71 -45.96 -8.94 14.46
N ASP A 72 -47.28 -8.80 14.33
CA ASP A 72 -47.99 -9.58 13.32
C ASP A 72 -47.60 -9.01 11.92
N HIS A 73 -46.99 -7.80 11.81
CA HIS A 73 -46.43 -7.29 10.54
C HIS A 73 -45.28 -8.21 10.10
N GLY A 74 -44.70 -8.98 11.02
CA GLY A 74 -44.19 -10.33 10.79
C GLY A 74 -43.00 -10.36 9.86
N ASP A 75 -43.11 -11.19 8.83
CA ASP A 75 -42.30 -11.28 7.62
C ASP A 75 -42.85 -10.43 6.46
N MET A 76 -43.77 -9.51 6.78
CA MET A 76 -44.72 -8.74 5.94
C MET A 76 -46.12 -9.34 5.79
N THR A 77 -46.74 -9.80 6.89
CA THR A 77 -48.05 -10.50 6.88
C THR A 77 -49.28 -9.86 7.62
N ASN A 78 -49.25 -9.15 8.81
CA ASN A 78 -50.26 -8.15 9.43
C ASN A 78 -50.46 -7.90 11.05
N ARG A 79 -49.68 -7.03 11.81
CA ARG A 79 -49.67 -6.19 13.16
C ARG A 79 -50.02 -6.48 14.79
N LYS A 80 -49.12 -6.45 15.90
CA LYS A 80 -49.33 -6.28 17.50
C LYS A 80 -48.19 -5.75 18.55
N PHE A 81 -48.40 -5.05 19.75
CA PHE A 81 -47.46 -4.12 20.60
C PHE A 81 -46.72 -4.55 22.00
N ARG A 82 -45.86 -3.84 22.90
CA ARG A 82 -44.46 -3.10 23.00
C ARG A 82 -43.73 -2.96 24.49
N HIS A 83 -42.49 -2.34 24.76
CA HIS A 83 -41.76 -1.74 26.05
C HIS A 83 -40.74 -2.55 27.05
N ASP A 84 -39.63 -2.21 27.87
CA ASP A 84 -38.53 -1.17 28.29
C ASP A 84 -37.11 -1.73 28.97
N LYS A 85 -36.00 -0.92 29.28
CA LYS A 85 -34.73 -0.99 30.22
C LYS A 85 -33.16 -1.29 29.87
N ARG A 86 -32.11 -0.69 30.58
CA ARG A 86 -30.56 -0.83 30.46
C ARG A 86 -29.61 -0.23 31.62
N VAL A 87 -28.26 -0.53 31.69
CA VAL A 87 -27.20 -0.31 32.79
C VAL A 87 -25.86 0.49 32.45
N TYR A 88 -25.03 0.92 33.45
CA TYR A 88 -23.71 1.67 33.40
C TYR A 88 -22.43 0.95 33.96
N LEU A 89 -21.25 1.64 34.09
CA LEU A 89 -19.91 1.05 33.78
C LEU A 89 -18.65 1.35 34.65
N GLY A 90 -18.70 2.10 35.75
CA GLY A 90 -17.48 2.54 36.49
C GLY A 90 -16.88 1.46 37.41
N SER A 91 -17.56 1.22 38.52
CA SER A 91 -17.27 0.18 39.51
C SER A 91 -17.18 -1.24 38.95
N MET A 92 -17.76 -1.47 37.75
CA MET A 92 -17.63 -2.72 36.98
C MET A 92 -16.18 -3.22 36.83
N TRP A 93 -15.15 -2.36 36.83
CA TRP A 93 -13.76 -2.87 36.77
C TRP A 93 -13.36 -3.65 38.03
N ILE A 94 -13.77 -3.18 39.21
CA ILE A 94 -13.49 -3.84 40.50
C ILE A 94 -14.32 -5.11 40.60
N MET A 95 -15.64 -5.03 40.37
CA MET A 95 -16.53 -6.20 40.45
C MET A 95 -16.15 -7.29 39.46
N MET A 96 -15.79 -6.94 38.21
CA MET A 96 -15.30 -7.94 37.24
C MET A 96 -14.01 -8.63 37.68
N ARG A 97 -13.11 -7.94 38.42
CA ARG A 97 -11.87 -8.55 38.93
C ARG A 97 -12.12 -9.41 40.17
N ARG A 98 -13.00 -8.99 41.10
CA ARG A 98 -13.47 -9.80 42.25
C ARG A 98 -14.15 -11.07 41.73
N GLU A 99 -15.22 -10.91 40.95
CA GLU A 99 -16.00 -12.02 40.40
C GLU A 99 -15.14 -13.03 39.64
N LYS A 100 -14.17 -12.56 38.83
CA LYS A 100 -13.28 -13.46 38.10
C LYS A 100 -12.23 -14.16 39.00
N ARG A 101 -11.81 -13.54 40.11
CA ARG A 101 -10.95 -14.19 41.12
C ARG A 101 -11.73 -15.28 41.85
N ASP A 102 -12.97 -14.98 42.22
CA ASP A 102 -13.76 -15.78 43.16
C ASP A 102 -14.53 -16.92 42.47
N ARG A 103 -14.99 -16.73 41.23
CA ARG A 103 -15.72 -17.77 40.47
C ARG A 103 -14.78 -18.84 39.90
N ARG A 104 -14.75 -20.01 40.54
CA ARG A 104 -13.99 -21.22 40.14
C ARG A 104 -14.07 -21.58 38.64
N HIS A 105 -15.22 -21.42 37.99
CA HIS A 105 -15.37 -21.65 36.55
C HIS A 105 -16.24 -20.59 35.87
N PHE A 106 -15.63 -19.73 35.06
CA PHE A 106 -16.35 -18.73 34.26
C PHE A 106 -16.72 -19.31 32.88
N LYS A 107 -17.97 -19.80 32.75
CA LYS A 107 -18.52 -20.27 31.46
C LYS A 107 -18.87 -19.08 30.57
N ARG A 108 -18.24 -18.96 29.40
CA ARG A 108 -18.61 -17.95 28.38
C ARG A 108 -19.85 -18.43 27.60
N MET A 109 -20.78 -17.51 27.31
CA MET A 109 -21.95 -17.77 26.45
C MET A 109 -21.57 -18.22 25.02
N ARG A 110 -22.47 -18.99 24.37
CA ARG A 110 -22.26 -19.49 22.99
C ARG A 110 -22.50 -18.40 21.94
N PHE A 111 -21.84 -18.53 20.77
CA PHE A 111 -21.99 -17.63 19.64
C PHE A 111 -22.09 -18.39 18.30
N PRO A 112 -23.17 -18.22 17.51
CA PRO A 112 -24.35 -17.40 17.77
C PRO A 112 -25.15 -17.84 19.03
N PRO A 113 -25.90 -16.93 19.71
CA PRO A 113 -26.64 -17.29 20.93
C PRO A 113 -27.95 -18.05 20.67
N PHE A 114 -28.53 -17.91 19.47
CA PHE A 114 -29.70 -18.60 18.94
C PHE A 114 -29.32 -19.29 17.63
N ASP A 115 -30.05 -20.32 17.20
CA ASP A 115 -29.71 -21.08 16.00
C ASP A 115 -29.95 -20.28 14.70
N ASP A 116 -29.42 -20.75 13.57
CA ASP A 116 -29.56 -20.11 12.26
C ASP A 116 -31.03 -20.06 11.79
N GLU A 117 -31.75 -21.16 11.97
CA GLU A 117 -33.13 -21.36 11.49
C GLU A 117 -34.19 -20.93 12.52
N GLU A 118 -33.77 -20.49 13.71
CA GLU A 118 -34.64 -20.11 14.83
C GLU A 118 -35.22 -18.68 14.63
N PRO A 119 -36.56 -18.51 14.62
CA PRO A 119 -37.19 -17.21 14.35
C PRO A 119 -36.93 -16.22 15.51
N PRO A 120 -36.70 -14.91 15.23
CA PRO A 120 -36.44 -13.94 16.29
C PRO A 120 -37.63 -13.79 17.24
N LEU A 121 -37.44 -14.26 18.49
CA LEU A 121 -38.42 -14.25 19.57
C LEU A 121 -39.19 -12.92 19.64
N ASP A 122 -40.49 -13.00 19.89
CA ASP A 122 -41.26 -11.79 20.18
C ASP A 122 -41.06 -11.39 21.64
N TYR A 123 -40.75 -10.11 21.84
CA TYR A 123 -40.58 -9.57 23.18
C TYR A 123 -41.88 -9.68 23.98
N ALA A 124 -43.04 -9.55 23.32
CA ALA A 124 -44.35 -9.64 23.96
C ALA A 124 -44.51 -10.89 24.79
N ASP A 125 -44.24 -12.03 24.17
CA ASP A 125 -44.65 -13.34 24.68
C ASP A 125 -43.53 -14.03 25.48
N ASN A 126 -42.33 -13.43 25.54
CA ASN A 126 -41.12 -14.07 26.09
C ASN A 126 -40.29 -13.17 27.04
N ILE A 127 -40.46 -11.85 27.03
CA ILE A 127 -39.51 -10.91 27.68
C ILE A 127 -40.20 -9.79 28.47
N LEU A 128 -41.45 -9.43 28.14
CA LEU A 128 -42.18 -8.35 28.81
C LEU A 128 -42.41 -8.63 30.30
N ASP A 129 -42.87 -9.84 30.61
CA ASP A 129 -43.29 -10.23 31.96
C ASP A 129 -42.17 -10.92 32.75
N VAL A 130 -40.93 -10.89 32.23
CA VAL A 130 -39.74 -11.49 32.86
C VAL A 130 -38.89 -10.38 33.50
N GLU A 131 -38.84 -10.39 34.83
CA GLU A 131 -37.93 -9.52 35.59
C GLU A 131 -36.47 -9.84 35.22
N PRO A 132 -35.64 -8.84 34.89
CA PRO A 132 -34.25 -9.06 34.53
C PRO A 132 -33.43 -9.47 35.77
N LEU A 133 -32.47 -10.39 35.60
CA LEU A 133 -31.52 -10.68 36.68
C LEU A 133 -30.73 -9.42 37.05
N GLU A 134 -30.25 -9.43 38.29
CA GLU A 134 -29.47 -8.36 38.89
C GLU A 134 -28.37 -7.79 37.98
N ALA A 135 -28.22 -6.47 38.01
CA ALA A 135 -27.18 -5.75 37.28
C ALA A 135 -25.84 -5.83 38.01
N ILE A 136 -24.73 -5.57 37.32
CA ILE A 136 -23.42 -5.47 37.98
C ILE A 136 -23.32 -4.13 38.69
N GLN A 137 -23.69 -4.15 39.96
CA GLN A 137 -23.48 -3.08 40.91
C GLN A 137 -22.34 -3.49 41.86
N LEU A 138 -21.55 -2.51 42.29
CA LEU A 138 -20.69 -2.60 43.46
C LEU A 138 -21.49 -2.04 44.62
N GLU A 139 -21.60 -2.82 45.68
CA GLU A 139 -22.02 -2.39 47.02
C GLU A 139 -21.16 -1.20 47.45
N LEU A 140 -21.80 -0.05 47.69
CA LEU A 140 -21.16 1.21 48.05
C LEU A 140 -21.27 1.39 49.57
N ASP A 141 -20.26 2.01 50.16
CA ASP A 141 -20.24 2.20 51.61
C ASP A 141 -21.24 3.30 52.04
N PRO A 142 -22.15 3.04 53.01
CA PRO A 142 -23.14 4.03 53.46
C PRO A 142 -22.56 5.30 54.09
N GLU A 143 -21.31 5.27 54.56
CA GLU A 143 -20.64 6.38 55.23
C GLU A 143 -19.61 7.04 54.28
N GLU A 144 -18.70 6.26 53.67
CA GLU A 144 -17.66 6.81 52.77
C GLU A 144 -18.23 7.29 51.41
N ASP A 145 -19.18 6.54 50.83
CA ASP A 145 -19.75 6.84 49.51
C ASP A 145 -21.10 7.58 49.60
N ALA A 146 -21.51 8.00 50.80
CA ALA A 146 -22.77 8.70 51.09
C ALA A 146 -23.13 9.85 50.11
N PRO A 147 -22.19 10.71 49.62
CA PRO A 147 -22.54 11.78 48.66
C PRO A 147 -22.99 11.28 47.28
N VAL A 148 -22.80 9.99 46.99
CA VAL A 148 -22.93 9.36 45.67
C VAL A 148 -23.91 8.18 45.64
N LEU A 149 -24.09 7.50 46.77
CA LEU A 149 -24.82 6.22 46.92
C LEU A 149 -26.17 6.18 46.20
N ASP A 150 -27.12 7.05 46.56
CA ASP A 150 -28.53 7.01 46.10
C ASP A 150 -28.71 7.01 44.58
N TRP A 151 -27.78 7.63 43.85
CA TRP A 151 -27.95 8.01 42.45
C TRP A 151 -26.90 7.41 41.51
N PHE A 152 -25.89 6.68 42.02
CA PHE A 152 -24.73 6.28 41.21
C PHE A 152 -25.08 5.37 40.01
N TYR A 153 -26.05 4.47 40.18
CA TYR A 153 -26.42 3.46 39.18
C TYR A 153 -27.59 3.87 38.26
N ASP A 154 -28.10 5.09 38.39
CA ASP A 154 -29.15 5.63 37.53
C ASP A 154 -28.77 5.65 36.04
N HIS A 155 -29.79 5.55 35.17
CA HIS A 155 -29.57 5.72 33.73
C HIS A 155 -29.17 7.17 33.34
N GLN A 156 -29.66 8.17 34.07
CA GLN A 156 -29.21 9.55 33.97
C GLN A 156 -29.21 10.17 35.37
N PRO A 157 -28.13 9.99 36.16
CA PRO A 157 -28.12 10.37 37.56
C PRO A 157 -28.48 11.83 37.82
N LEU A 158 -29.26 12.07 38.87
CA LEU A 158 -29.68 13.41 39.32
C LEU A 158 -30.43 14.24 38.24
N ARG A 159 -30.92 13.61 37.15
CA ARG A 159 -31.49 14.28 35.95
C ARG A 159 -32.53 15.36 36.26
N ASP A 160 -33.39 15.11 37.24
CA ASP A 160 -34.49 16.00 37.59
C ASP A 160 -34.19 16.83 38.86
N SER A 161 -33.02 16.63 39.49
CA SER A 161 -32.47 17.53 40.51
C SER A 161 -31.85 18.77 39.88
N ARG A 162 -32.64 19.86 39.84
CA ARG A 162 -32.24 21.16 39.28
C ARG A 162 -31.02 21.79 39.97
N LYS A 163 -30.67 21.35 41.19
CA LYS A 163 -29.47 21.79 41.94
C LYS A 163 -28.17 21.34 41.27
N TYR A 164 -28.15 20.13 40.70
CA TYR A 164 -26.92 19.51 40.19
C TYR A 164 -26.84 19.44 38.66
N VAL A 165 -27.98 19.48 37.97
CA VAL A 165 -28.01 19.54 36.49
C VAL A 165 -29.06 20.52 35.99
N ASN A 166 -28.94 20.96 34.73
CA ASN A 166 -29.87 21.92 34.12
C ASN A 166 -31.27 21.37 33.77
N GLY A 167 -31.72 20.31 34.45
CA GLY A 167 -32.94 19.54 34.20
C GLY A 167 -32.84 18.59 33.00
N SER A 168 -33.99 17.96 32.68
CA SER A 168 -34.19 16.85 31.73
C SER A 168 -33.57 16.95 30.30
N THR A 169 -32.95 18.08 29.90
CA THR A 169 -32.11 18.13 28.67
C THR A 169 -30.67 17.66 28.90
N TYR A 170 -30.23 17.53 30.16
CA TYR A 170 -29.00 16.88 30.60
C TYR A 170 -27.73 17.37 29.89
N GLN A 171 -27.47 18.69 29.91
CA GLN A 171 -26.37 19.33 29.16
C GLN A 171 -25.24 19.90 30.03
N ARG A 172 -25.55 20.38 31.23
CA ARG A 172 -24.61 20.97 32.20
C ARG A 172 -24.80 20.30 33.56
N TRP A 173 -23.69 20.06 34.26
CA TRP A 173 -23.64 19.50 35.60
C TRP A 173 -22.78 20.39 36.50
N GLN A 174 -23.12 20.42 37.79
CA GLN A 174 -22.47 21.18 38.85
C GLN A 174 -22.50 20.32 40.12
N PHE A 175 -21.34 19.97 40.67
CA PHE A 175 -21.22 19.06 41.82
C PHE A 175 -20.47 19.72 42.98
N THR A 176 -20.69 19.20 44.20
CA THR A 176 -19.96 19.63 45.40
C THR A 176 -18.58 18.95 45.47
N LEU A 177 -17.68 19.42 46.33
CA LEU A 177 -16.36 18.79 46.50
C LEU A 177 -16.46 17.33 47.01
N PRO A 178 -17.29 16.99 48.03
CA PRO A 178 -17.50 15.60 48.44
C PRO A 178 -17.95 14.67 47.30
N MET A 179 -18.91 15.10 46.48
CA MET A 179 -19.33 14.31 45.30
C MET A 179 -18.16 14.07 44.34
N MET A 180 -17.25 15.03 44.20
CA MET A 180 -16.09 14.91 43.31
C MET A 180 -14.96 14.04 43.89
N SER A 181 -14.70 14.08 45.20
CA SER A 181 -13.69 13.24 45.85
C SER A 181 -14.13 11.78 45.86
N THR A 182 -15.37 11.47 46.27
CA THR A 182 -15.94 10.12 46.20
C THR A 182 -15.91 9.57 44.76
N LEU A 183 -16.34 10.35 43.75
CA LEU A 183 -16.28 9.93 42.35
C LEU A 183 -14.84 9.74 41.82
N TYR A 184 -13.87 10.51 42.32
CA TYR A 184 -12.46 10.37 41.97
C TYR A 184 -11.88 9.07 42.56
N ARG A 185 -12.10 8.84 43.86
CA ARG A 185 -11.74 7.62 44.61
C ARG A 185 -12.23 6.36 43.90
N LEU A 186 -13.53 6.29 43.61
CA LEU A 186 -14.17 5.17 42.91
C LEU A 186 -13.64 4.94 41.48
N ALA A 187 -13.00 5.94 40.86
CA ALA A 187 -12.46 5.86 39.50
C ALA A 187 -10.98 5.46 39.44
N ASN A 188 -10.22 5.54 40.54
CA ASN A 188 -8.75 5.45 40.56
C ASN A 188 -8.16 4.27 39.76
N GLN A 189 -8.77 3.09 39.83
CA GLN A 189 -8.37 1.89 39.08
C GLN A 189 -8.24 2.09 37.54
N LEU A 190 -8.94 3.08 36.98
CA LEU A 190 -8.93 3.40 35.55
C LEU A 190 -8.07 4.63 35.20
N LEU A 191 -7.60 5.38 36.19
CA LEU A 191 -6.89 6.64 36.01
C LEU A 191 -5.38 6.43 35.81
N THR A 192 -4.63 7.52 35.99
CA THR A 192 -3.18 7.58 35.93
C THR A 192 -2.72 8.32 37.17
N ASP A 193 -1.63 7.86 37.76
CA ASP A 193 -1.15 8.33 39.06
C ASP A 193 -0.24 9.57 38.92
N LEU A 194 0.14 9.89 37.67
CA LEU A 194 0.94 11.02 37.23
C LEU A 194 0.27 12.36 37.57
N VAL A 195 0.99 13.23 38.28
CA VAL A 195 0.58 14.59 38.64
C VAL A 195 1.10 15.67 37.68
N ASP A 196 2.11 15.35 36.85
CA ASP A 196 2.64 16.26 35.82
C ASP A 196 2.60 15.66 34.41
N ASP A 197 2.83 16.51 33.39
CA ASP A 197 2.98 16.09 31.99
C ASP A 197 4.48 15.94 31.60
N ASN A 198 5.46 16.17 32.50
CA ASN A 198 6.90 15.98 32.21
C ASN A 198 7.23 14.53 31.87
N TYR A 199 6.51 13.58 32.47
CA TYR A 199 6.58 12.16 32.10
C TYR A 199 6.40 11.90 30.58
N PHE A 200 5.71 12.80 29.86
CA PHE A 200 5.55 12.72 28.40
C PHE A 200 6.67 13.41 27.59
N TYR A 201 7.81 13.76 28.19
CA TYR A 201 8.99 14.23 27.46
C TYR A 201 9.38 13.21 26.38
N LEU A 202 9.56 13.69 25.13
CA LEU A 202 9.69 12.88 23.91
C LEU A 202 8.56 11.86 23.62
N PHE A 203 7.51 11.80 24.43
CA PHE A 203 6.36 10.90 24.29
C PHE A 203 5.03 11.65 24.06
N ASP A 204 5.14 12.94 23.72
CA ASP A 204 4.04 13.85 23.40
C ASP A 204 3.66 13.83 21.90
N LEU A 205 2.64 14.59 21.50
CA LEU A 205 2.24 14.70 20.10
C LEU A 205 3.28 15.39 19.21
N LYS A 206 4.02 16.40 19.71
CA LYS A 206 5.04 17.14 18.94
C LYS A 206 6.22 16.25 18.60
N ALA A 207 6.77 15.55 19.60
CA ALA A 207 7.84 14.58 19.42
C ALA A 207 7.46 13.49 18.41
N PHE A 208 6.23 12.94 18.49
CA PHE A 208 5.76 11.95 17.52
C PHE A 208 5.49 12.53 16.11
N PHE A 209 5.18 13.83 15.97
CA PHE A 209 5.08 14.46 14.64
C PHE A 209 6.48 14.67 14.03
N THR A 210 7.45 15.13 14.82
CA THR A 210 8.86 15.30 14.42
C THR A 210 9.53 13.97 14.08
N SER A 211 9.37 12.95 14.93
CA SER A 211 9.72 11.55 14.63
C SER A 211 9.12 11.10 13.29
N LYS A 212 7.83 11.38 13.03
CA LYS A 212 7.25 11.05 11.73
C LYS A 212 7.92 11.80 10.57
N ALA A 213 8.18 13.09 10.73
CA ALA A 213 8.70 13.93 9.65
C ALA A 213 10.09 13.47 9.21
N LEU A 214 10.99 13.28 10.18
CA LEU A 214 12.38 12.83 10.00
C LEU A 214 12.54 11.33 9.70
N ASN A 215 11.44 10.57 9.56
CA ASN A 215 11.45 9.10 9.42
C ASN A 215 12.11 8.35 10.61
N MET A 216 12.18 8.98 11.77
CA MET A 216 12.83 8.45 12.98
C MET A 216 11.85 7.76 13.93
N ALA A 217 12.35 6.90 14.81
CA ALA A 217 11.53 6.11 15.73
C ALA A 217 12.07 6.13 17.16
N ILE A 218 11.27 6.68 18.08
CA ILE A 218 11.55 6.72 19.52
C ILE A 218 11.35 5.31 20.11
N PRO A 219 12.20 4.85 21.05
CA PRO A 219 11.94 3.63 21.82
C PRO A 219 10.54 3.62 22.43
N GLY A 220 9.83 2.49 22.36
CA GLY A 220 8.42 2.39 22.78
C GLY A 220 7.40 3.15 21.90
N GLY A 221 7.84 4.09 21.06
CA GLY A 221 7.00 4.95 20.23
C GLY A 221 6.52 4.33 18.90
N PRO A 222 5.64 5.03 18.16
CA PRO A 222 5.07 4.56 16.91
C PRO A 222 5.99 4.78 15.69
N LYS A 223 6.29 3.71 14.94
CA LYS A 223 7.01 3.82 13.65
C LYS A 223 6.10 4.26 12.51
N PHE A 224 6.59 5.07 11.56
CA PHE A 224 5.82 5.60 10.43
C PHE A 224 6.37 5.18 9.06
N GLU A 225 5.77 5.75 8.02
CA GLU A 225 6.26 5.75 6.64
C GLU A 225 7.02 7.07 6.42
N PRO A 226 8.12 7.11 5.65
CA PRO A 226 8.83 8.36 5.31
C PRO A 226 7.86 9.43 4.78
N LEU A 227 8.13 10.70 5.06
CA LEU A 227 7.31 11.81 4.57
C LEU A 227 7.73 12.22 3.15
N VAL A 228 9.04 12.44 2.97
CA VAL A 228 9.70 12.57 1.66
C VAL A 228 10.35 11.23 1.33
N ARG A 229 10.41 10.89 0.03
CA ARG A 229 11.11 9.71 -0.51
C ARG A 229 11.90 10.01 -1.79
N ASP A 230 11.71 11.19 -2.37
CA ASP A 230 12.05 11.49 -3.75
C ASP A 230 13.40 12.22 -3.88
N ILE A 231 14.09 12.45 -2.74
CA ILE A 231 15.53 12.71 -2.67
C ILE A 231 16.18 11.33 -2.50
N ASN A 232 17.10 10.91 -3.40
CA ASN A 232 17.87 9.72 -3.13
C ASN A 232 18.81 9.99 -1.95
N LEU A 233 18.97 9.02 -1.05
CA LEU A 233 20.08 9.01 -0.08
C LEU A 233 21.45 8.75 -0.75
N GLN A 234 21.48 8.66 -2.09
CA GLN A 234 22.67 8.61 -2.93
C GLN A 234 22.98 9.97 -3.57
N ASP A 235 22.06 10.94 -3.47
CA ASP A 235 22.25 12.33 -3.89
C ASP A 235 22.56 13.23 -2.66
N GLU A 236 22.74 12.65 -1.45
CA GLU A 236 23.52 13.31 -0.39
C GLU A 236 25.00 13.12 -0.74
N ASP A 237 25.52 14.01 -1.59
CA ASP A 237 26.90 13.95 -2.11
C ASP A 237 27.95 13.79 -1.00
N TRP A 238 29.11 13.22 -1.37
CA TRP A 238 30.30 13.31 -0.51
C TRP A 238 30.72 14.79 -0.41
N ASN A 239 30.38 15.38 0.72
CA ASN A 239 30.67 16.77 1.06
C ASN A 239 31.81 16.81 2.07
N GLU A 240 32.69 17.80 1.96
CA GLU A 240 33.84 17.98 2.89
C GLU A 240 33.45 18.04 4.37
N PHE A 241 32.22 18.49 4.69
CA PHE A 241 31.67 18.55 6.04
C PHE A 241 31.29 17.18 6.63
N ASN A 242 31.10 16.16 5.79
CA ASN A 242 30.72 14.80 6.19
C ASN A 242 31.92 13.84 6.21
N ASP A 243 33.14 14.34 6.01
CA ASP A 243 34.38 13.56 6.08
C ASP A 243 34.60 12.99 7.50
N ILE A 244 34.74 11.67 7.58
CA ILE A 244 34.95 10.92 8.83
C ILE A 244 36.20 11.39 9.58
N ASN A 245 37.22 11.86 8.87
CA ASN A 245 38.48 12.34 9.45
C ASN A 245 38.35 13.70 10.14
N LYS A 246 37.33 14.49 9.79
CA LYS A 246 37.09 15.85 10.33
C LYS A 246 36.07 15.88 11.48
N ILE A 247 35.45 14.73 11.83
CA ILE A 247 34.35 14.65 12.80
C ILE A 247 34.79 13.96 14.10
N ILE A 248 34.85 14.71 15.21
CA ILE A 248 35.19 14.16 16.52
C ILE A 248 33.99 13.41 17.13
N ILE A 249 33.90 12.10 16.90
CA ILE A 249 32.84 11.24 17.46
C ILE A 249 33.11 10.93 18.94
N ARG A 250 32.92 11.93 19.82
CA ARG A 250 33.09 11.74 21.29
C ARG A 250 31.90 11.02 21.94
N GLN A 251 30.70 11.19 21.41
CA GLN A 251 29.47 10.48 21.77
C GLN A 251 28.59 10.34 20.52
N PRO A 252 27.89 9.19 20.31
CA PRO A 252 27.04 9.01 19.14
C PRO A 252 25.77 9.88 19.22
N ILE A 253 25.47 10.64 18.16
CA ILE A 253 24.27 11.49 18.10
C ILE A 253 23.00 10.63 18.00
N ARG A 254 22.37 10.42 19.15
CA ARG A 254 21.17 9.58 19.30
C ARG A 254 19.93 10.16 18.63
N THR A 255 19.03 9.27 18.22
CA THR A 255 17.70 9.58 17.68
C THR A 255 16.88 10.51 18.59
N GLU A 256 17.02 10.36 19.92
CA GLU A 256 16.35 11.23 20.89
C GLU A 256 16.81 12.69 20.78
N TYR A 257 18.12 12.94 20.59
CA TYR A 257 18.66 14.29 20.40
C TYR A 257 18.14 14.91 19.10
N LYS A 258 18.05 14.11 18.03
CA LYS A 258 17.49 14.50 16.73
C LYS A 258 16.00 14.84 16.76
N ILE A 259 15.28 14.51 17.83
CA ILE A 259 13.86 14.83 18.03
C ILE A 259 13.66 15.94 19.07
N ALA A 260 14.51 16.01 20.10
CA ALA A 260 14.52 17.10 21.08
C ALA A 260 14.98 18.43 20.47
N PHE A 261 16.02 18.41 19.64
CA PHE A 261 16.60 19.58 18.98
C PHE A 261 16.60 19.38 17.45
N PRO A 262 15.42 19.37 16.80
CA PRO A 262 15.26 18.86 15.45
C PRO A 262 15.91 19.71 14.36
N TYR A 263 16.22 20.98 14.64
CA TYR A 263 16.92 21.89 13.74
C TYR A 263 18.46 21.84 13.89
N LEU A 264 18.99 21.23 14.95
CA LEU A 264 20.44 21.20 15.24
C LEU A 264 21.11 19.94 14.70
N TYR A 265 20.46 18.77 14.83
CA TYR A 265 21.07 17.47 14.52
C TYR A 265 20.53 16.79 13.25
N ASN A 266 19.82 17.52 12.38
CA ASN A 266 19.27 17.02 11.13
C ASN A 266 19.48 18.02 9.99
N ASN A 267 19.97 17.51 8.85
CA ASN A 267 19.81 18.17 7.56
C ASN A 267 18.32 18.21 7.17
N LEU A 268 17.92 19.23 6.42
CA LEU A 268 16.59 19.34 5.80
C LEU A 268 15.39 19.04 6.74
N PRO A 269 15.25 19.73 7.90
CA PRO A 269 14.21 19.48 8.91
C PRO A 269 12.80 19.95 8.46
N HIS A 270 12.27 19.36 7.40
CA HIS A 270 10.97 19.69 6.82
C HIS A 270 9.80 19.16 7.66
N HIS A 271 8.79 20.01 7.88
CA HIS A 271 7.54 19.67 8.59
C HIS A 271 7.71 19.12 10.02
N VAL A 272 8.85 19.35 10.67
CA VAL A 272 9.03 19.08 12.10
C VAL A 272 8.18 20.03 12.94
N HIS A 273 8.01 19.70 14.22
CA HIS A 273 7.36 20.55 15.21
C HIS A 273 8.25 20.67 16.46
N LEU A 274 8.41 21.89 16.97
CA LEU A 274 9.04 22.11 18.28
C LEU A 274 8.23 21.38 19.38
N THR A 275 8.96 20.63 20.20
CA THR A 275 8.49 19.99 21.42
C THR A 275 8.27 21.01 22.53
N TRP A 276 7.40 20.71 23.48
CA TRP A 276 7.43 21.40 24.77
C TRP A 276 8.69 20.97 25.53
N TYR A 277 9.39 21.90 26.16
CA TYR A 277 10.69 21.62 26.79
C TYR A 277 10.55 20.98 28.17
N HIS A 278 9.91 21.69 29.11
CA HIS A 278 9.77 21.29 30.52
C HIS A 278 8.60 22.04 31.17
N THR A 279 7.90 21.43 32.13
CA THR A 279 7.02 22.12 33.09
C THR A 279 7.67 22.09 34.47
N PRO A 280 7.52 23.12 35.33
CA PRO A 280 7.98 23.05 36.71
C PRO A 280 7.51 21.77 37.40
N ASN A 281 8.41 21.06 38.07
CA ASN A 281 8.11 19.77 38.70
C ASN A 281 7.06 19.95 39.81
N VAL A 282 5.95 19.21 39.70
CA VAL A 282 4.83 19.28 40.65
C VAL A 282 5.09 18.33 41.81
N VAL A 283 5.63 18.87 42.91
CA VAL A 283 5.91 18.11 44.14
C VAL A 283 4.66 18.09 45.02
N PHE A 284 3.67 17.29 44.62
CA PHE A 284 2.43 17.08 45.39
C PHE A 284 2.51 15.76 46.18
N ILE A 285 2.50 15.87 47.52
CA ILE A 285 2.38 14.74 48.44
C ILE A 285 0.91 14.30 48.52
N LYS A 286 0.65 12.99 48.41
CA LYS A 286 -0.69 12.42 48.62
C LYS A 286 -0.78 11.90 50.05
N THR A 287 -1.81 12.34 50.76
CA THR A 287 -2.18 11.86 52.10
C THR A 287 -2.95 10.55 51.95
N GLU A 288 -2.33 9.41 52.28
CA GLU A 288 -3.00 8.10 52.25
C GLU A 288 -3.81 7.82 53.53
N ASP A 289 -3.48 8.52 54.62
CA ASP A 289 -4.14 8.43 55.94
C ASP A 289 -4.95 9.72 56.22
N PRO A 290 -6.27 9.64 56.47
CA PRO A 290 -7.11 10.81 56.76
C PRO A 290 -7.04 11.30 58.22
N ASP A 291 -6.46 10.54 59.15
CA ASP A 291 -6.37 10.93 60.56
C ASP A 291 -5.28 12.01 60.80
N LEU A 292 -4.41 12.23 59.81
CA LEU A 292 -3.40 13.28 59.82
C LEU A 292 -4.00 14.65 59.44
N PRO A 293 -3.58 15.77 60.08
CA PRO A 293 -4.03 17.12 59.73
C PRO A 293 -3.85 17.45 58.24
N ALA A 294 -4.77 18.21 57.64
CA ALA A 294 -4.67 18.53 56.20
C ALA A 294 -3.43 19.35 55.80
N PHE A 295 -2.76 19.97 56.78
CA PHE A 295 -1.44 20.60 56.64
C PHE A 295 -0.52 20.06 57.74
N TYR A 296 0.42 19.19 57.36
CA TYR A 296 1.46 18.64 58.25
C TYR A 296 2.81 18.59 57.54
N PHE A 297 3.88 18.44 58.31
CA PHE A 297 5.20 18.20 57.76
C PHE A 297 5.38 16.71 57.44
N ASP A 298 5.17 16.34 56.18
CA ASP A 298 5.23 14.95 55.74
C ASP A 298 6.68 14.38 55.77
N PRO A 299 6.89 13.11 56.18
CA PRO A 299 8.22 12.49 56.25
C PRO A 299 9.01 12.45 54.93
N LEU A 300 8.37 12.65 53.76
CA LEU A 300 9.05 12.77 52.47
C LEU A 300 9.65 14.17 52.22
N ILE A 301 9.34 15.16 53.06
CA ILE A 301 9.85 16.52 52.97
C ILE A 301 11.18 16.62 53.73
N ASN A 302 12.22 17.14 53.07
CA ASN A 302 13.52 17.35 53.73
C ASN A 302 13.39 18.41 54.85
N PRO A 303 13.84 18.13 56.09
CA PRO A 303 13.69 19.06 57.22
C PRO A 303 14.50 20.35 57.01
N ILE A 304 13.91 21.49 57.38
CA ILE A 304 14.54 22.80 57.28
C ILE A 304 15.59 22.96 58.39
N SER A 305 16.82 22.53 58.12
CA SER A 305 17.94 22.70 59.05
C SER A 305 18.50 24.13 58.99
N HIS A 306 17.78 25.10 59.57
CA HIS A 306 18.28 26.47 59.70
C HIS A 306 19.56 26.48 60.56
N ARG A 307 20.69 26.87 59.97
CA ARG A 307 22.01 26.91 60.61
C ARG A 307 22.70 28.24 60.28
N HIS A 308 22.38 29.28 61.04
CA HIS A 308 23.04 30.58 60.97
C HIS A 308 23.82 30.82 62.26
N SER A 309 25.12 31.12 62.17
CA SER A 309 26.04 31.14 63.32
C SER A 309 26.01 32.45 64.12
N VAL A 310 25.61 33.54 63.49
CA VAL A 310 25.40 34.86 64.11
C VAL A 310 23.98 35.28 63.72
N LYS A 311 23.11 35.58 64.68
CA LYS A 311 21.80 36.15 64.33
C LYS A 311 22.02 37.50 63.64
N SER A 312 21.46 37.67 62.45
CA SER A 312 21.27 39.02 61.90
C SER A 312 20.36 39.77 62.86
N GLN A 313 20.80 40.94 63.33
CA GLN A 313 19.91 41.86 64.02
C GLN A 313 18.97 42.47 62.97
N GLU A 314 17.84 41.82 62.75
CA GLU A 314 16.72 42.46 62.08
C GLU A 314 16.24 43.63 62.96
N PRO A 315 15.90 44.80 62.39
CA PRO A 315 15.50 45.97 63.17
C PRO A 315 14.09 45.77 63.74
N LEU A 316 14.00 45.04 64.85
CA LEU A 316 12.88 45.18 65.77
C LEU A 316 12.97 46.58 66.43
N PRO A 317 11.86 47.30 66.57
CA PRO A 317 11.77 48.40 67.53
C PRO A 317 12.04 47.90 68.95
N ASP A 318 12.60 48.76 69.81
CA ASP A 318 12.67 48.51 71.24
C ASP A 318 11.26 48.70 71.87
N ASP A 319 10.95 47.96 72.95
CA ASP A 319 9.62 47.93 73.59
C ASP A 319 9.18 49.29 74.21
N ASP A 320 10.02 50.34 74.14
CA ASP A 320 9.72 51.72 74.56
C ASP A 320 8.99 52.56 73.47
N GLU A 321 8.72 52.04 72.27
CA GLU A 321 7.85 52.71 71.29
C GLU A 321 6.35 52.55 71.65
N GLU A 322 5.63 53.67 71.84
CA GLU A 322 4.19 53.72 72.20
C GLU A 322 3.25 53.32 71.03
N PHE A 323 3.40 52.11 70.47
CA PHE A 323 2.53 51.57 69.41
C PHE A 323 1.71 50.35 69.86
N GLU A 324 0.57 50.61 70.50
CA GLU A 324 -0.46 49.59 70.72
C GLU A 324 -1.40 49.43 69.50
N LEU A 325 -1.81 48.20 69.21
CA LEU A 325 -2.87 47.92 68.24
C LEU A 325 -4.25 48.13 68.90
N PRO A 326 -5.20 48.83 68.25
CA PRO A 326 -6.51 49.08 68.85
C PRO A 326 -7.29 47.79 69.14
N GLU A 327 -7.96 47.71 70.30
CA GLU A 327 -8.73 46.55 70.81
C GLU A 327 -9.70 45.88 69.80
N PHE A 328 -10.12 46.59 68.75
CA PHE A 328 -10.98 46.06 67.69
C PHE A 328 -10.24 45.39 66.51
N VAL A 329 -8.90 45.32 66.51
CA VAL A 329 -8.13 44.66 65.45
C VAL A 329 -7.64 43.29 65.90
N GLU A 330 -8.01 42.27 65.12
CA GLU A 330 -7.73 40.86 65.36
C GLU A 330 -7.25 40.21 64.05
N PRO A 331 -6.58 39.04 64.08
CA PRO A 331 -6.28 38.29 62.87
C PRO A 331 -7.56 38.03 62.05
N PHE A 332 -7.59 38.45 60.79
CA PHE A 332 -8.77 38.52 59.90
C PHE A 332 -9.73 37.31 59.88
N LEU A 333 -9.25 36.13 60.26
CA LEU A 333 -9.94 34.85 60.18
C LEU A 333 -9.83 34.01 61.48
N LYS A 334 -9.64 34.68 62.64
CA LYS A 334 -9.49 34.08 63.98
C LYS A 334 -10.53 33.00 64.31
N ASP A 335 -11.80 33.23 63.94
CA ASP A 335 -12.91 32.31 64.21
C ASP A 335 -12.94 31.07 63.30
N THR A 336 -12.21 31.07 62.18
CA THR A 336 -12.24 29.97 61.20
C THR A 336 -11.03 29.04 61.35
N PRO A 337 -11.22 27.72 61.46
CA PRO A 337 -10.10 26.79 61.61
C PRO A 337 -9.25 26.72 60.34
N LEU A 338 -7.95 26.53 60.52
CA LEU A 338 -6.95 26.44 59.44
C LEU A 338 -7.29 25.33 58.41
N TYR A 339 -7.92 24.24 58.86
CA TYR A 339 -8.39 23.17 57.99
C TYR A 339 -9.70 22.56 58.46
N THR A 340 -10.28 21.75 57.59
CA THR A 340 -11.48 20.92 57.80
C THR A 340 -11.22 19.54 57.18
N ASP A 341 -12.03 18.54 57.52
CA ASP A 341 -12.02 17.18 56.95
C ASP A 341 -12.12 17.16 55.41
N ASN A 342 -12.68 18.23 54.82
CA ASN A 342 -12.78 18.39 53.37
C ASN A 342 -11.59 19.12 52.73
N THR A 343 -10.66 19.70 53.52
CA THR A 343 -9.53 20.49 53.02
C THR A 343 -8.53 19.61 52.26
N ALA A 344 -8.06 18.50 52.84
CA ALA A 344 -7.14 17.56 52.18
C ALA A 344 -7.73 16.99 50.88
N ASN A 345 -9.02 16.62 50.91
CA ASN A 345 -9.78 16.17 49.73
C ASN A 345 -9.87 17.25 48.63
N GLY A 346 -10.13 18.50 49.01
CA GLY A 346 -10.17 19.64 48.07
C GLY A 346 -8.81 19.94 47.44
N ILE A 347 -7.73 19.82 48.23
CA ILE A 347 -6.34 19.92 47.80
C ILE A 347 -6.03 18.80 46.79
N ALA A 348 -6.29 17.53 47.12
CA ALA A 348 -6.04 16.39 46.22
C ALA A 348 -6.80 16.48 44.88
N LEU A 349 -8.02 17.02 44.88
CA LEU A 349 -8.80 17.25 43.65
C LEU A 349 -8.17 18.27 42.70
N LEU A 350 -7.29 19.17 43.15
CA LEU A 350 -6.64 20.18 42.30
C LEU A 350 -5.69 19.51 41.28
N TRP A 351 -4.92 18.51 41.72
CA TRP A 351 -4.01 17.70 40.89
C TRP A 351 -4.66 16.47 40.27
N ALA A 352 -5.98 16.29 40.41
CA ALA A 352 -6.69 15.17 39.82
C ALA A 352 -6.79 15.28 38.27
N PRO A 353 -6.88 14.15 37.53
CA PRO A 353 -7.03 14.18 36.08
C PRO A 353 -8.26 14.97 35.62
N ARG A 354 -8.16 15.67 34.48
CA ARG A 354 -9.15 16.60 33.89
C ARG A 354 -10.65 16.42 34.21
N PRO A 355 -11.29 15.23 34.16
CA PRO A 355 -12.70 15.10 34.54
C PRO A 355 -13.01 15.38 36.02
N PHE A 356 -12.01 15.35 36.91
CA PHE A 356 -12.17 15.46 38.37
C PHE A 356 -11.74 16.81 38.95
N ASN A 357 -10.73 17.48 38.39
CA ASN A 357 -10.30 18.81 38.83
C ASN A 357 -11.23 19.97 38.39
N LEU A 358 -12.54 19.69 38.25
CA LEU A 358 -13.56 20.63 37.78
C LEU A 358 -14.85 20.43 38.59
N ARG A 359 -15.32 21.46 39.32
CA ARG A 359 -16.60 21.45 40.05
C ARG A 359 -17.85 21.52 39.15
N SER A 360 -17.67 21.87 37.87
CA SER A 360 -18.75 22.20 36.94
C SER A 360 -18.33 21.88 35.52
N GLY A 361 -19.26 21.40 34.69
CA GLY A 361 -18.92 21.01 33.33
C GLY A 361 -20.11 20.80 32.39
N ARG A 362 -19.76 20.47 31.16
CA ARG A 362 -20.73 20.05 30.13
C ARG A 362 -20.79 18.52 30.09
N THR A 363 -21.99 17.96 30.01
CA THR A 363 -22.16 16.53 29.77
C THR A 363 -21.55 16.13 28.42
N ARG A 364 -21.09 14.88 28.32
CA ARG A 364 -20.40 14.34 27.14
C ARG A 364 -21.06 13.04 26.73
N ARG A 365 -21.11 12.77 25.42
CA ARG A 365 -21.62 11.47 24.93
C ARG A 365 -20.66 10.36 25.39
N ALA A 366 -21.17 9.22 25.82
CA ALA A 366 -20.35 8.07 26.22
C ALA A 366 -19.29 7.66 25.15
N LEU A 367 -19.63 7.83 23.86
CA LEU A 367 -18.69 7.67 22.75
C LEU A 367 -17.42 8.52 22.85
N ASP A 368 -17.52 9.76 23.35
CA ASP A 368 -16.42 10.71 23.37
C ASP A 368 -15.53 10.59 24.62
N ILE A 369 -15.83 9.64 25.52
CA ILE A 369 -15.07 9.33 26.73
C ILE A 369 -14.18 8.10 26.46
N PRO A 370 -12.85 8.24 26.32
CA PRO A 370 -11.96 7.14 26.03
C PRO A 370 -11.26 6.63 27.30
N LEU A 371 -11.95 5.83 28.11
CA LEU A 371 -11.47 5.33 29.42
C LEU A 371 -9.98 4.92 29.39
N VAL A 372 -9.62 3.99 28.49
CA VAL A 372 -8.25 3.44 28.37
C VAL A 372 -7.24 4.32 27.63
N LYS A 373 -7.50 5.64 27.43
CA LYS A 373 -6.60 6.50 26.63
C LYS A 373 -5.23 6.68 27.28
N ASN A 374 -5.20 6.93 28.58
CA ASN A 374 -3.96 7.27 29.27
C ASN A 374 -3.01 6.06 29.33
N TRP A 375 -3.55 4.86 29.58
CA TRP A 375 -2.78 3.61 29.65
C TRP A 375 -1.90 3.28 28.44
N TYR A 376 -2.22 3.80 27.24
CA TYR A 376 -1.37 3.66 26.04
C TYR A 376 -0.76 4.98 25.57
N ARG A 377 -1.07 6.12 26.21
CA ARG A 377 -0.23 7.33 26.14
C ARG A 377 1.01 7.15 26.99
N GLU A 378 0.92 6.42 28.09
CA GLU A 378 2.04 6.06 28.95
C GLU A 378 2.98 5.05 28.24
N HIS A 379 4.21 4.93 28.74
CA HIS A 379 5.11 3.86 28.29
C HIS A 379 4.53 2.49 28.66
N CYS A 380 4.86 1.46 27.86
CA CYS A 380 4.46 0.10 28.18
C CYS A 380 5.27 -0.41 29.40
N PRO A 381 4.63 -0.91 30.48
CA PRO A 381 5.36 -1.36 31.67
C PRO A 381 6.44 -2.42 31.37
N ALA A 382 7.50 -2.41 32.18
CA ALA A 382 8.57 -3.41 32.10
C ALA A 382 8.03 -4.85 32.24
N GLY A 383 8.77 -5.82 31.72
CA GLY A 383 8.36 -7.25 31.70
C GLY A 383 7.21 -7.61 30.75
N GLN A 384 6.40 -6.65 30.29
CA GLN A 384 5.26 -6.92 29.40
C GLN A 384 5.71 -7.55 28.06
N PRO A 385 5.07 -8.63 27.56
CA PRO A 385 5.56 -9.38 26.41
C PRO A 385 5.40 -8.61 25.10
N VAL A 386 6.22 -8.94 24.09
CA VAL A 386 6.30 -8.27 22.77
C VAL A 386 4.92 -7.98 22.15
N LYS A 387 3.98 -8.94 22.24
CA LYS A 387 2.58 -8.83 21.79
C LYS A 387 1.86 -7.59 22.34
N VAL A 388 2.09 -7.23 23.59
CA VAL A 388 1.50 -6.06 24.27
C VAL A 388 2.25 -4.79 23.87
N ARG A 389 3.60 -4.82 23.91
CA ARG A 389 4.45 -3.67 23.52
C ARG A 389 4.14 -3.17 22.10
N VAL A 390 3.96 -4.11 21.16
CA VAL A 390 3.54 -3.81 19.77
C VAL A 390 2.11 -3.26 19.67
N SER A 391 1.20 -3.66 20.58
CA SER A 391 -0.17 -3.12 20.61
C SER A 391 -0.21 -1.69 21.19
N TYR A 392 0.61 -1.37 22.20
CA TYR A 392 0.84 0.01 22.66
C TYR A 392 1.29 0.90 21.49
N GLN A 393 2.36 0.50 20.79
CA GLN A 393 2.89 1.22 19.61
C GLN A 393 1.84 1.44 18.51
N LYS A 394 0.93 0.49 18.27
CA LYS A 394 -0.16 0.64 17.29
C LYS A 394 -1.25 1.60 17.77
N LEU A 395 -1.61 1.58 19.05
CA LEU A 395 -2.59 2.51 19.62
C LEU A 395 -2.05 3.95 19.63
N LEU A 396 -0.77 4.15 19.98
CA LEU A 396 -0.03 5.40 19.78
C LEU A 396 -0.04 5.83 18.30
N LYS A 397 0.28 4.93 17.36
CA LYS A 397 0.26 5.22 15.92
C LYS A 397 -1.13 5.67 15.46
N TYR A 398 -2.20 5.08 15.98
CA TYR A 398 -3.57 5.52 15.69
C TYR A 398 -3.91 6.88 16.34
N TYR A 399 -3.46 7.13 17.56
CA TYR A 399 -3.63 8.43 18.25
C TYR A 399 -2.94 9.57 17.49
N VAL A 400 -1.66 9.41 17.18
CA VAL A 400 -0.84 10.39 16.43
C VAL A 400 -1.41 10.63 15.04
N LEU A 401 -1.82 9.60 14.30
CA LEU A 401 -2.44 9.78 12.97
C LEU A 401 -3.79 10.50 13.03
N ASN A 402 -4.60 10.29 14.07
CA ASN A 402 -5.85 11.03 14.27
C ASN A 402 -5.58 12.52 14.55
N ALA A 403 -4.52 12.84 15.30
CA ALA A 403 -4.12 14.22 15.61
C ALA A 403 -3.50 14.93 14.39
N LEU A 404 -2.49 14.32 13.75
CA LEU A 404 -1.77 14.90 12.60
C LEU A 404 -2.67 15.17 11.39
N LYS A 405 -3.68 14.31 11.16
CA LYS A 405 -4.68 14.49 10.09
C LYS A 405 -5.99 15.12 10.59
N HIS A 406 -5.98 15.71 11.79
CA HIS A 406 -7.06 16.59 12.22
C HIS A 406 -7.14 17.82 11.30
N ARG A 407 -8.36 18.27 11.04
CA ARG A 407 -8.67 19.57 10.42
C ARG A 407 -9.86 20.15 11.18
N PRO A 408 -9.88 21.46 11.50
CA PRO A 408 -11.02 22.08 12.17
C PRO A 408 -12.33 21.76 11.43
N PRO A 409 -13.41 21.38 12.13
CA PRO A 409 -14.70 21.17 11.49
C PRO A 409 -15.18 22.44 10.79
N LYS A 410 -15.25 22.42 9.46
CA LYS A 410 -15.79 23.55 8.68
C LYS A 410 -17.22 23.86 9.16
N ALA A 411 -17.58 25.14 9.20
CA ALA A 411 -18.96 25.56 9.43
C ALA A 411 -19.88 24.94 8.35
N GLN A 412 -21.04 24.42 8.75
CA GLN A 412 -22.00 23.73 7.88
C GLN A 412 -23.44 23.99 8.35
N LYS A 413 -24.39 24.10 7.41
CA LYS A 413 -25.82 24.20 7.72
C LYS A 413 -26.29 22.90 8.42
N LYS A 414 -26.76 23.02 9.66
CA LYS A 414 -27.18 21.88 10.49
C LYS A 414 -28.39 21.17 9.85
N ARG A 415 -28.22 19.92 9.41
CA ARG A 415 -29.29 19.07 8.83
C ARG A 415 -29.76 18.06 9.88
N TYR A 416 -30.95 18.25 10.45
CA TYR A 416 -31.50 17.42 11.52
C TYR A 416 -32.45 16.34 10.99
N LEU A 417 -31.90 15.26 10.42
CA LEU A 417 -32.67 14.20 9.72
C LEU A 417 -33.91 13.72 10.50
N PHE A 418 -33.76 13.34 11.77
CA PHE A 418 -34.89 12.84 12.57
C PHE A 418 -35.90 13.93 12.99
N ARG A 419 -35.51 15.21 13.03
CA ARG A 419 -36.48 16.31 13.21
C ARG A 419 -37.32 16.48 11.94
N SER A 420 -36.69 16.41 10.77
CA SER A 420 -37.39 16.40 9.48
C SER A 420 -38.32 15.20 9.36
N PHE A 421 -37.91 14.01 9.82
CA PHE A 421 -38.80 12.83 9.84
C PHE A 421 -39.98 13.01 10.80
N LYS A 422 -39.76 13.37 12.08
CA LYS A 422 -40.87 13.58 13.06
C LYS A 422 -41.87 14.64 12.59
N ALA A 423 -41.43 15.66 11.85
CA ALA A 423 -42.30 16.68 11.25
C ALA A 423 -43.24 16.12 10.16
N THR A 424 -42.90 15.03 9.47
CA THR A 424 -43.81 14.41 8.48
C THR A 424 -44.92 13.60 9.14
N LYS A 425 -46.07 13.44 8.46
CA LYS A 425 -47.18 12.59 8.94
C LYS A 425 -46.85 11.08 9.01
N PHE A 426 -45.73 10.64 8.44
CA PHE A 426 -45.37 9.22 8.34
C PHE A 426 -44.63 8.66 9.58
N PHE A 427 -44.11 9.52 10.45
CA PHE A 427 -43.37 9.11 11.65
C PHE A 427 -44.04 9.61 12.92
N GLN A 428 -44.11 8.76 13.94
CA GLN A 428 -44.51 9.11 15.30
C GLN A 428 -43.37 8.85 16.29
N SER A 429 -43.62 9.11 17.58
CA SER A 429 -42.63 9.17 18.67
C SER A 429 -43.17 8.39 19.88
N THR A 430 -42.31 7.75 20.69
CA THR A 430 -42.64 7.08 21.97
C THR A 430 -41.37 6.51 22.65
N LYS A 431 -41.38 6.39 23.99
CA LYS A 431 -40.26 5.97 24.87
C LYS A 431 -40.17 4.44 24.99
N LEU A 432 -38.96 3.87 24.97
CA LEU A 432 -38.78 2.45 24.60
C LEU A 432 -37.57 1.70 25.14
N ASP A 433 -37.74 0.37 25.20
CA ASP A 433 -36.67 -0.59 25.44
C ASP A 433 -35.59 -0.53 24.36
N TRP A 434 -34.37 -0.72 24.81
CA TRP A 434 -33.27 -1.05 23.95
C TRP A 434 -33.35 -2.48 23.38
N VAL A 435 -33.71 -3.50 24.18
CA VAL A 435 -33.73 -4.91 23.72
C VAL A 435 -34.83 -5.12 22.70
N GLU A 436 -36.04 -4.62 22.98
CA GLU A 436 -37.12 -4.67 22.01
C GLU A 436 -36.84 -3.89 20.71
N VAL A 437 -36.32 -2.66 20.78
CA VAL A 437 -35.93 -1.93 19.56
C VAL A 437 -34.84 -2.70 18.80
N GLY A 438 -33.95 -3.40 19.52
CA GLY A 438 -32.99 -4.34 18.95
C GLY A 438 -33.66 -5.45 18.13
N LEU A 439 -34.62 -6.17 18.72
CA LEU A 439 -35.40 -7.23 18.05
C LEU A 439 -36.19 -6.69 16.85
N GLN A 440 -36.87 -5.55 17.00
CA GLN A 440 -37.61 -4.89 15.93
C GLN A 440 -36.69 -4.52 14.75
N VAL A 441 -35.50 -3.96 15.02
CA VAL A 441 -34.50 -3.64 13.98
C VAL A 441 -33.94 -4.90 13.30
N CYS A 442 -33.73 -5.99 14.03
CA CYS A 442 -33.28 -7.24 13.46
C CYS A 442 -34.35 -7.87 12.55
N ARG A 443 -35.62 -7.94 12.99
CA ARG A 443 -36.76 -8.42 12.19
C ARG A 443 -36.99 -7.56 10.94
N GLN A 444 -36.96 -6.23 11.08
CA GLN A 444 -37.01 -5.30 9.94
C GLN A 444 -35.86 -5.52 8.95
N GLY A 445 -34.62 -5.63 9.44
CA GLY A 445 -33.43 -5.83 8.60
C GLY A 445 -33.45 -7.15 7.83
N TYR A 446 -33.93 -8.22 8.46
CA TYR A 446 -34.16 -9.53 7.83
C TYR A 446 -35.18 -9.39 6.70
N ASN A 447 -36.37 -8.84 6.98
CA ASN A 447 -37.44 -8.64 5.99
C ASN A 447 -36.96 -7.78 4.81
N MET A 448 -36.27 -6.67 5.04
CA MET A 448 -35.76 -5.79 3.98
C MET A 448 -34.79 -6.51 3.03
N LEU A 449 -33.95 -7.41 3.55
CA LEU A 449 -33.05 -8.20 2.71
C LEU A 449 -33.78 -9.34 2.02
N ASN A 450 -34.72 -10.02 2.68
CA ASN A 450 -35.47 -11.14 2.08
C ASN A 450 -36.43 -10.66 0.97
N LEU A 451 -37.15 -9.55 1.19
CA LEU A 451 -37.92 -8.86 0.15
C LEU A 451 -37.06 -8.53 -1.09
N LEU A 452 -35.78 -8.18 -0.91
CA LEU A 452 -34.87 -7.88 -2.03
C LEU A 452 -34.32 -9.15 -2.72
N ILE A 453 -34.37 -10.32 -2.08
CA ILE A 453 -34.15 -11.63 -2.70
C ILE A 453 -35.39 -12.00 -3.53
N HIS A 454 -36.57 -11.94 -2.91
CA HIS A 454 -37.87 -12.27 -3.54
C HIS A 454 -38.20 -11.35 -4.71
N ARG A 455 -38.04 -10.02 -4.57
CA ARG A 455 -38.26 -9.02 -5.65
C ARG A 455 -37.33 -9.18 -6.86
N LYS A 456 -36.30 -10.02 -6.76
CA LYS A 456 -35.39 -10.38 -7.86
C LYS A 456 -35.66 -11.79 -8.42
N ASN A 457 -36.67 -12.48 -7.90
CA ASN A 457 -37.08 -13.85 -8.22
C ASN A 457 -35.86 -14.80 -8.09
N LEU A 458 -35.36 -14.93 -6.87
CA LEU A 458 -34.15 -15.68 -6.48
C LEU A 458 -34.49 -16.80 -5.47
N ASN A 459 -35.63 -17.46 -5.64
CA ASN A 459 -36.26 -18.42 -4.72
C ASN A 459 -35.38 -19.63 -4.34
N TYR A 460 -34.27 -19.83 -5.05
CA TYR A 460 -33.23 -20.84 -4.78
C TYR A 460 -32.11 -20.33 -3.85
N LEU A 461 -32.24 -19.13 -3.29
CA LEU A 461 -31.45 -18.62 -2.18
C LEU A 461 -32.35 -18.48 -0.96
N HIS A 462 -31.88 -19.00 0.17
CA HIS A 462 -32.44 -18.75 1.49
C HIS A 462 -31.54 -17.77 2.24
N LEU A 463 -32.14 -16.86 3.01
CA LEU A 463 -31.48 -16.03 4.00
C LEU A 463 -32.01 -16.49 5.35
N ASP A 464 -31.13 -16.99 6.22
CA ASP A 464 -31.53 -17.43 7.56
C ASP A 464 -31.57 -16.26 8.56
N TYR A 465 -32.10 -16.50 9.77
CA TYR A 465 -32.30 -15.46 10.76
C TYR A 465 -30.99 -14.94 11.37
N ASN A 466 -29.93 -15.75 11.38
CA ASN A 466 -28.56 -15.32 11.66
C ASN A 466 -27.87 -14.61 10.47
N PHE A 467 -28.61 -14.36 9.39
CA PHE A 467 -28.19 -13.68 8.18
C PHE A 467 -27.10 -14.42 7.36
N ASN A 468 -27.00 -15.76 7.33
CA ASN A 468 -26.26 -16.43 6.25
C ASN A 468 -27.11 -16.43 4.98
N LEU A 469 -26.47 -16.26 3.82
CA LEU A 469 -27.12 -16.42 2.53
C LEU A 469 -26.73 -17.79 1.96
N LYS A 470 -27.60 -18.79 2.15
CA LYS A 470 -27.40 -20.20 1.78
C LYS A 470 -28.09 -20.48 0.42
N PRO A 471 -27.48 -21.21 -0.54
CA PRO A 471 -28.20 -21.71 -1.70
C PRO A 471 -29.02 -22.94 -1.32
N VAL A 472 -30.30 -22.99 -1.69
CA VAL A 472 -31.21 -24.11 -1.37
C VAL A 472 -30.87 -25.37 -2.20
N LYS A 473 -30.24 -25.18 -3.35
CA LYS A 473 -29.80 -26.25 -4.27
C LYS A 473 -28.49 -25.83 -4.96
N THR A 474 -27.80 -26.78 -5.59
CA THR A 474 -26.68 -26.49 -6.49
C THR A 474 -27.13 -25.59 -7.64
N LEU A 475 -26.51 -24.41 -7.77
CA LEU A 475 -26.95 -23.38 -8.72
C LEU A 475 -26.31 -23.54 -10.11
N THR A 476 -27.15 -23.53 -11.14
CA THR A 476 -26.70 -23.46 -12.54
C THR A 476 -25.88 -22.20 -12.79
N THR A 477 -25.05 -22.20 -13.84
CA THR A 477 -24.26 -21.01 -14.23
C THR A 477 -25.15 -19.80 -14.57
N LYS A 478 -26.41 -19.99 -14.98
CA LYS A 478 -27.39 -18.91 -15.22
C LYS A 478 -27.89 -18.31 -13.90
N GLU A 479 -28.34 -19.16 -12.96
CA GLU A 479 -28.75 -18.75 -11.61
C GLU A 479 -27.61 -18.08 -10.86
N ARG A 480 -26.42 -18.70 -10.82
CA ARG A 480 -25.21 -18.17 -10.17
C ARG A 480 -24.76 -16.81 -10.72
N LYS A 481 -25.00 -16.52 -12.00
CA LYS A 481 -24.78 -15.18 -12.60
C LYS A 481 -25.86 -14.17 -12.19
N LYS A 482 -27.14 -14.57 -12.11
CA LYS A 482 -28.28 -13.72 -11.70
C LYS A 482 -28.24 -13.36 -10.21
N SER A 483 -27.85 -14.31 -9.36
CA SER A 483 -27.92 -14.23 -7.90
C SER A 483 -26.69 -13.62 -7.24
N ARG A 484 -25.60 -13.37 -7.99
CA ARG A 484 -24.38 -12.75 -7.49
C ARG A 484 -24.62 -11.31 -7.02
N PHE A 485 -24.93 -11.16 -5.73
CA PHE A 485 -25.03 -9.87 -5.07
C PHE A 485 -23.67 -9.17 -4.97
N GLY A 486 -23.72 -7.84 -4.77
CA GLY A 486 -22.53 -6.99 -4.60
C GLY A 486 -22.34 -6.54 -3.15
N ASN A 487 -21.22 -5.86 -2.90
CA ASN A 487 -20.79 -5.44 -1.57
C ASN A 487 -21.84 -4.62 -0.80
N ALA A 488 -22.74 -3.89 -1.46
CA ALA A 488 -23.83 -3.15 -0.81
C ALA A 488 -24.76 -4.07 0.02
N PHE A 489 -25.24 -5.16 -0.60
CA PHE A 489 -26.12 -6.13 0.06
C PHE A 489 -25.37 -6.89 1.15
N HIS A 490 -24.21 -7.46 0.81
CA HIS A 490 -23.47 -8.30 1.75
C HIS A 490 -22.87 -7.52 2.94
N LEU A 491 -22.44 -6.27 2.75
CA LEU A 491 -21.96 -5.45 3.87
C LEU A 491 -23.12 -5.02 4.78
N CYS A 492 -24.33 -4.79 4.24
CA CYS A 492 -25.53 -4.55 5.05
C CYS A 492 -25.90 -5.81 5.86
N ARG A 493 -25.95 -6.98 5.21
CA ARG A 493 -26.16 -8.30 5.82
C ARG A 493 -25.22 -8.57 7.00
N GLU A 494 -23.92 -8.33 6.81
CA GLU A 494 -22.91 -8.57 7.85
C GLU A 494 -22.92 -7.49 8.97
N VAL A 495 -23.44 -6.27 8.71
CA VAL A 495 -23.75 -5.28 9.77
C VAL A 495 -24.95 -5.75 10.59
N LEU A 496 -26.01 -6.23 9.94
CA LEU A 496 -27.22 -6.72 10.61
C LEU A 496 -26.95 -7.97 11.46
N ARG A 497 -26.07 -8.86 10.98
CA ARG A 497 -25.51 -9.95 11.80
C ARG A 497 -24.81 -9.44 13.06
N LEU A 498 -23.96 -8.42 12.94
CA LEU A 498 -23.27 -7.85 14.11
C LEU A 498 -24.26 -7.24 15.12
N THR A 499 -25.33 -6.58 14.65
CA THR A 499 -26.37 -6.10 15.56
C THR A 499 -27.17 -7.25 16.18
N LYS A 500 -27.54 -8.29 15.42
CA LYS A 500 -28.26 -9.46 15.95
C LYS A 500 -27.46 -10.13 17.06
N LEU A 501 -26.18 -10.46 16.84
CA LEU A 501 -25.31 -11.05 17.87
C LEU A 501 -25.28 -10.25 19.19
N VAL A 502 -25.31 -8.92 19.12
CA VAL A 502 -25.34 -8.04 20.30
C VAL A 502 -26.73 -8.01 20.96
N VAL A 503 -27.81 -7.96 20.17
CA VAL A 503 -29.19 -7.99 20.66
C VAL A 503 -29.51 -9.33 21.31
N ASP A 504 -29.24 -10.44 20.62
CA ASP A 504 -29.42 -11.82 21.09
C ASP A 504 -28.70 -12.09 22.41
N SER A 505 -27.53 -11.48 22.62
CA SER A 505 -26.81 -11.57 23.90
C SER A 505 -27.59 -10.90 25.05
N HIS A 506 -28.18 -9.73 24.79
CA HIS A 506 -29.05 -9.07 25.77
C HIS A 506 -30.39 -9.80 25.96
N VAL A 507 -30.93 -10.46 24.93
CA VAL A 507 -32.12 -11.31 25.04
C VAL A 507 -31.84 -12.52 25.94
N GLN A 508 -30.74 -13.25 25.72
CA GLN A 508 -30.36 -14.39 26.56
C GLN A 508 -30.13 -14.00 28.04
N TYR A 509 -29.67 -12.77 28.30
CA TYR A 509 -29.64 -12.21 29.66
C TYR A 509 -31.04 -11.90 30.20
N ARG A 510 -31.90 -11.22 29.43
CA ARG A 510 -33.28 -10.91 29.84
C ARG A 510 -34.16 -12.16 30.07
N LEU A 511 -33.79 -13.31 29.52
CA LEU A 511 -34.49 -14.60 29.66
C LEU A 511 -34.05 -15.45 30.86
N GLY A 512 -33.13 -14.99 31.73
CA GLY A 512 -32.60 -15.80 32.83
C GLY A 512 -31.41 -16.70 32.46
N ASN A 513 -31.19 -16.98 31.17
CA ASN A 513 -30.25 -18.01 30.69
C ASN A 513 -28.76 -17.67 30.85
N VAL A 514 -28.41 -16.39 31.02
CA VAL A 514 -27.02 -15.89 31.04
C VAL A 514 -26.91 -14.74 32.04
N ASP A 515 -25.96 -14.81 32.99
CA ASP A 515 -25.78 -13.74 33.98
C ASP A 515 -25.16 -12.45 33.40
N ALA A 516 -25.23 -11.36 34.16
CA ALA A 516 -24.76 -10.04 33.72
C ALA A 516 -23.23 -9.99 33.44
N PHE A 517 -22.42 -10.80 34.12
CA PHE A 517 -20.97 -10.87 33.89
C PHE A 517 -20.66 -11.62 32.59
N GLN A 518 -21.35 -12.73 32.35
CA GLN A 518 -21.28 -13.50 31.12
C GLN A 518 -21.76 -12.69 29.91
N LEU A 519 -22.84 -11.91 30.05
CA LEU A 519 -23.28 -10.93 29.06
C LEU A 519 -22.15 -9.94 28.74
N ALA A 520 -21.52 -9.34 29.75
CA ALA A 520 -20.49 -8.33 29.54
C ALA A 520 -19.20 -8.89 28.91
N ASP A 521 -18.75 -10.08 29.33
CA ASP A 521 -17.64 -10.80 28.68
C ASP A 521 -18.01 -11.25 27.26
N GLY A 522 -19.29 -11.59 27.02
CA GLY A 522 -19.86 -11.86 25.70
C GLY A 522 -19.81 -10.64 24.77
N LEU A 523 -20.24 -9.47 25.24
CA LEU A 523 -20.14 -8.20 24.52
C LEU A 523 -18.68 -7.83 24.22
N GLN A 524 -17.76 -8.01 25.17
CA GLN A 524 -16.33 -7.83 24.94
C GLN A 524 -15.83 -8.79 23.85
N TYR A 525 -16.22 -10.07 23.93
CA TYR A 525 -15.84 -11.07 22.95
C TYR A 525 -16.34 -10.69 21.56
N ILE A 526 -17.62 -10.31 21.40
CA ILE A 526 -18.18 -9.83 20.13
C ILE A 526 -17.34 -8.68 19.58
N PHE A 527 -17.19 -7.57 20.31
CA PHE A 527 -16.50 -6.39 19.78
C PHE A 527 -15.01 -6.61 19.54
N ALA A 528 -14.36 -7.55 20.23
CA ALA A 528 -12.99 -7.97 19.96
C ALA A 528 -12.86 -9.05 18.87
N HIS A 529 -13.93 -9.79 18.52
CA HIS A 529 -13.92 -10.92 17.58
C HIS A 529 -14.90 -10.79 16.39
N VAL A 530 -15.44 -9.60 16.09
CA VAL A 530 -16.28 -9.34 14.89
C VAL A 530 -15.71 -9.93 13.59
N GLY A 531 -14.38 -9.87 13.38
CA GLY A 531 -13.73 -10.45 12.20
C GLY A 531 -13.84 -11.98 12.07
N GLN A 532 -14.10 -12.68 13.17
CA GLN A 532 -14.33 -14.12 13.25
C GLN A 532 -15.83 -14.46 13.23
N LEU A 533 -16.66 -13.67 13.94
CA LEU A 533 -18.11 -13.91 14.09
C LEU A 533 -18.97 -13.42 12.92
N THR A 534 -18.42 -12.67 11.95
CA THR A 534 -19.18 -12.12 10.81
C THR A 534 -18.62 -12.58 9.46
N GLY A 535 -17.66 -11.82 8.93
CA GLY A 535 -17.25 -11.87 7.52
C GLY A 535 -17.22 -10.51 6.83
N MET A 536 -17.57 -9.41 7.52
CA MET A 536 -17.61 -8.03 6.96
C MET A 536 -16.34 -7.64 6.17
N TYR A 537 -15.16 -8.11 6.60
CA TYR A 537 -13.88 -7.80 5.96
C TYR A 537 -13.80 -8.28 4.51
N ARG A 538 -14.52 -9.34 4.14
CA ARG A 538 -14.61 -9.87 2.76
C ARG A 538 -15.22 -8.84 1.79
N TYR A 539 -16.19 -8.07 2.27
CA TYR A 539 -16.93 -7.09 1.47
C TYR A 539 -16.41 -5.65 1.65
N LYS A 540 -15.61 -5.39 2.69
CA LYS A 540 -14.87 -4.13 2.88
C LYS A 540 -13.56 -4.32 3.67
N TYR A 541 -12.49 -4.72 2.99
CA TYR A 541 -11.21 -5.06 3.63
C TYR A 541 -10.56 -3.94 4.46
N LYS A 542 -10.86 -2.65 4.19
CA LYS A 542 -10.37 -1.51 5.01
C LYS A 542 -10.80 -1.62 6.50
N LEU A 543 -11.83 -2.42 6.81
CA LEU A 543 -12.23 -2.77 8.18
C LEU A 543 -11.15 -3.49 8.99
N MET A 544 -10.12 -4.05 8.35
CA MET A 544 -8.95 -4.60 9.06
C MET A 544 -8.22 -3.55 9.90
N ARG A 545 -8.47 -2.24 9.75
CA ARG A 545 -8.04 -1.21 10.72
C ARG A 545 -8.76 -1.38 12.07
N GLN A 546 -10.09 -1.46 12.06
CA GLN A 546 -10.92 -1.66 13.25
C GLN A 546 -10.60 -3.01 13.93
N ILE A 547 -10.56 -4.10 13.17
CA ILE A 547 -10.33 -5.44 13.72
C ILE A 547 -8.98 -5.51 14.45
N ARG A 548 -7.91 -4.95 13.87
CA ARG A 548 -6.59 -4.86 14.53
C ARG A 548 -6.65 -3.98 15.78
N MET A 549 -7.23 -2.77 15.68
CA MET A 549 -7.39 -1.88 16.83
C MET A 549 -8.15 -2.53 18.00
N CYS A 550 -9.19 -3.35 17.74
CA CYS A 550 -9.89 -4.09 18.79
C CYS A 550 -9.07 -5.24 19.38
N LYS A 551 -8.18 -5.91 18.61
CA LYS A 551 -7.20 -6.85 19.19
C LYS A 551 -6.15 -6.13 20.03
N ASP A 552 -5.66 -4.98 19.57
CA ASP A 552 -4.67 -4.17 20.31
C ASP A 552 -5.26 -3.65 21.64
N LEU A 553 -6.52 -3.17 21.63
CA LEU A 553 -7.26 -2.83 22.84
C LEU A 553 -7.49 -4.04 23.75
N LYS A 554 -7.78 -5.23 23.19
CA LYS A 554 -7.90 -6.46 23.98
C LYS A 554 -6.59 -6.79 24.70
N HIS A 555 -5.44 -6.64 24.04
CA HIS A 555 -4.13 -6.87 24.67
C HIS A 555 -3.87 -5.87 25.80
N LEU A 556 -4.10 -4.57 25.55
CA LEU A 556 -3.98 -3.50 26.56
C LEU A 556 -4.82 -3.81 27.81
N ILE A 557 -6.11 -4.10 27.62
CA ILE A 557 -7.05 -4.37 28.72
C ILE A 557 -6.65 -5.65 29.46
N TYR A 558 -6.41 -6.75 28.75
CA TYR A 558 -6.23 -8.07 29.37
C TYR A 558 -4.94 -8.14 30.21
N TYR A 559 -3.91 -7.36 29.91
CA TYR A 559 -2.65 -7.34 30.67
C TYR A 559 -2.60 -6.28 31.80
N ARG A 560 -3.64 -5.44 31.95
CA ARG A 560 -3.90 -4.63 33.16
C ARG A 560 -5.00 -5.23 34.05
N PHE A 561 -5.88 -6.06 33.47
CA PHE A 561 -7.00 -6.72 34.15
C PHE A 561 -6.61 -8.06 34.82
N ASN A 562 -5.92 -8.94 34.09
CA ASN A 562 -5.49 -10.27 34.57
C ASN A 562 -4.13 -10.18 35.28
N THR A 563 -4.09 -9.40 36.38
CA THR A 563 -2.88 -9.06 37.13
C THR A 563 -3.14 -9.26 38.62
N GLY A 564 -2.14 -9.73 39.37
CA GLY A 564 -2.31 -10.21 40.74
C GLY A 564 -3.07 -11.55 40.76
N PRO A 565 -4.01 -11.77 41.71
CA PRO A 565 -4.79 -13.01 41.81
C PRO A 565 -5.66 -13.38 40.59
N VAL A 566 -5.88 -12.46 39.64
CA VAL A 566 -6.80 -12.67 38.51
C VAL A 566 -6.13 -13.44 37.37
N GLY A 567 -6.36 -14.75 37.30
CA GLY A 567 -5.73 -15.66 36.33
C GLY A 567 -6.11 -15.48 34.85
N LYS A 568 -5.41 -16.19 33.96
CA LYS A 568 -5.68 -16.22 32.51
C LYS A 568 -6.96 -17.02 32.22
N GLY A 569 -7.95 -16.39 31.59
CA GLY A 569 -9.24 -17.04 31.28
C GLY A 569 -10.30 -16.06 30.76
N PRO A 570 -11.52 -16.53 30.42
CA PRO A 570 -12.71 -15.67 30.23
C PRO A 570 -13.07 -14.90 31.51
N GLY A 571 -14.08 -14.03 31.45
CA GLY A 571 -14.54 -13.19 32.58
C GLY A 571 -13.98 -11.76 32.55
N CYS A 572 -13.81 -11.16 31.38
CA CYS A 572 -13.25 -9.81 31.22
C CYS A 572 -14.25 -8.87 30.52
N GLY A 573 -15.35 -8.52 31.19
CA GLY A 573 -16.49 -7.80 30.60
C GLY A 573 -16.31 -6.31 30.25
N PHE A 574 -15.08 -5.83 30.05
CA PHE A 574 -14.79 -4.41 29.81
C PHE A 574 -14.98 -3.97 28.33
N TRP A 575 -16.20 -4.14 27.82
CA TRP A 575 -16.55 -4.03 26.38
C TRP A 575 -16.51 -2.61 25.79
N ALA A 576 -16.54 -1.56 26.63
CA ALA A 576 -16.69 -0.16 26.21
C ALA A 576 -15.64 0.30 25.18
N ALA A 577 -14.40 -0.16 25.29
CA ALA A 577 -13.32 0.22 24.37
C ALA A 577 -13.56 -0.30 22.94
N GLY A 578 -13.97 -1.56 22.79
CA GLY A 578 -14.28 -2.18 21.49
C GLY A 578 -15.55 -1.58 20.86
N TRP A 579 -16.62 -1.45 21.65
CA TRP A 579 -17.90 -0.85 21.23
C TRP A 579 -17.73 0.52 20.55
N ARG A 580 -16.91 1.39 21.14
CA ARG A 580 -16.59 2.72 20.59
C ARG A 580 -15.92 2.65 19.21
N VAL A 581 -15.01 1.70 18.99
CA VAL A 581 -14.34 1.51 17.68
C VAL A 581 -15.36 1.14 16.59
N TRP A 582 -16.33 0.29 16.91
CA TRP A 582 -17.38 -0.12 15.98
C TRP A 582 -18.39 1.00 15.69
N LEU A 583 -18.80 1.78 16.69
CA LEU A 583 -19.68 2.94 16.45
C LEU A 583 -18.98 4.09 15.70
N PHE A 584 -17.68 4.31 15.90
CA PHE A 584 -16.91 5.23 15.04
C PHE A 584 -16.70 4.69 13.61
N PHE A 585 -16.68 3.38 13.40
CA PHE A 585 -16.81 2.80 12.06
C PHE A 585 -18.20 3.05 11.47
N MET A 586 -19.29 2.85 12.23
CA MET A 586 -20.64 3.09 11.75
C MET A 586 -20.84 4.55 11.30
N ARG A 587 -20.36 5.52 12.08
CA ARG A 587 -20.33 6.96 11.70
C ARG A 587 -19.71 7.22 10.32
N GLY A 588 -18.70 6.43 9.93
CA GLY A 588 -18.04 6.54 8.63
C GLY A 588 -18.62 5.63 7.52
N ILE A 589 -19.45 4.64 7.87
CA ILE A 589 -20.05 3.70 6.90
C ILE A 589 -21.47 4.10 6.48
N THR A 590 -22.25 4.72 7.36
CA THR A 590 -23.63 5.15 7.09
C THR A 590 -23.77 5.90 5.74
N PRO A 591 -23.08 7.02 5.47
CA PRO A 591 -23.21 7.73 4.19
C PRO A 591 -22.67 6.95 2.98
N LEU A 592 -21.84 5.92 3.18
CA LEU A 592 -21.43 5.04 2.10
C LEU A 592 -22.48 3.98 1.79
N LEU A 593 -23.09 3.37 2.82
CA LEU A 593 -24.16 2.39 2.67
C LEU A 593 -25.46 3.04 2.19
N GLU A 594 -25.83 4.23 2.68
CA GLU A 594 -26.98 5.01 2.17
C GLU A 594 -26.88 5.19 0.65
N ARG A 595 -25.74 5.67 0.15
CA ARG A 595 -25.51 5.83 -1.30
C ARG A 595 -25.45 4.49 -2.04
N TRP A 596 -24.85 3.46 -1.46
CA TRP A 596 -24.74 2.14 -2.10
C TRP A 596 -26.05 1.37 -2.16
N LEU A 597 -26.90 1.51 -1.14
CA LEU A 597 -28.24 0.93 -1.08
C LEU A 597 -29.23 1.76 -1.91
N GLY A 598 -29.16 3.09 -1.86
CA GLY A 598 -29.90 3.98 -2.76
C GLY A 598 -29.65 3.64 -4.23
N ASN A 599 -28.39 3.57 -4.66
CA ASN A 599 -28.02 3.18 -6.02
C ASN A 599 -28.37 1.71 -6.36
N LEU A 600 -28.56 0.84 -5.37
CA LEU A 600 -29.01 -0.54 -5.57
C LEU A 600 -30.53 -0.61 -5.77
N LEU A 601 -31.29 0.14 -4.96
CA LEU A 601 -32.75 0.20 -4.98
C LEU A 601 -33.24 0.98 -6.21
N ALA A 602 -32.71 2.17 -6.48
CA ALA A 602 -32.98 2.94 -7.70
C ALA A 602 -32.83 2.05 -8.94
N ARG A 603 -31.67 1.40 -9.09
CA ARG A 603 -31.39 0.46 -10.20
C ARG A 603 -32.24 -0.83 -10.19
N GLN A 604 -32.98 -1.11 -9.12
CA GLN A 604 -33.89 -2.26 -9.00
C GLN A 604 -35.36 -1.90 -9.27
N PHE A 605 -35.72 -0.61 -9.20
CA PHE A 605 -37.05 -0.08 -9.54
C PHE A 605 -37.06 0.64 -10.90
N GLU A 606 -36.08 1.51 -11.16
CA GLU A 606 -35.88 2.26 -12.42
C GLU A 606 -35.17 1.42 -13.50
N GLY A 607 -34.54 0.30 -13.12
CA GLY A 607 -33.74 -0.53 -14.03
C GLY A 607 -32.32 0.01 -14.26
N ARG A 608 -31.75 -0.23 -15.45
CA ARG A 608 -30.36 0.17 -15.77
C ARG A 608 -30.25 0.85 -17.13
N HIS A 609 -29.98 2.15 -17.10
CA HIS A 609 -29.52 2.94 -18.25
C HIS A 609 -28.37 2.25 -18.98
N SER A 610 -28.58 1.89 -20.25
CA SER A 610 -27.65 1.06 -21.04
C SER A 610 -26.49 1.86 -21.65
N LYS A 611 -26.75 3.12 -22.06
CA LYS A 611 -25.78 4.06 -22.64
C LYS A 611 -25.61 5.36 -21.83
N GLY A 612 -26.32 5.54 -20.71
CA GLY A 612 -26.44 6.82 -19.99
C GLY A 612 -25.18 7.37 -19.30
N VAL A 613 -24.03 6.70 -19.38
CA VAL A 613 -22.72 7.21 -18.93
C VAL A 613 -21.65 6.74 -19.91
N ALA A 614 -20.85 7.67 -20.43
CA ALA A 614 -19.71 7.37 -21.30
C ALA A 614 -18.68 6.49 -20.57
N LYS A 615 -18.17 5.46 -21.25
CA LYS A 615 -17.21 4.52 -20.65
C LYS A 615 -15.80 5.10 -20.74
N THR A 616 -15.18 5.39 -19.60
CA THR A 616 -13.80 5.89 -19.55
C THR A 616 -12.79 4.93 -20.17
N VAL A 617 -11.71 5.50 -20.70
CA VAL A 617 -10.59 4.79 -21.31
C VAL A 617 -9.65 4.30 -20.19
N THR A 618 -9.74 3.02 -19.86
CA THR A 618 -8.85 2.38 -18.88
C THR A 618 -7.70 1.66 -19.59
N LYS A 619 -6.67 1.21 -18.85
CA LYS A 619 -5.43 0.60 -19.39
C LYS A 619 -5.66 -0.47 -20.47
N GLN A 620 -6.73 -1.26 -20.36
CA GLN A 620 -7.11 -2.30 -21.33
C GLN A 620 -7.57 -1.76 -22.70
N ARG A 621 -8.02 -0.50 -22.79
CA ARG A 621 -8.57 0.11 -24.00
C ARG A 621 -7.67 1.16 -24.65
N VAL A 622 -6.54 1.52 -24.04
CA VAL A 622 -5.67 2.60 -24.53
C VAL A 622 -5.28 2.38 -25.99
N GLU A 623 -4.78 1.20 -26.34
CA GLU A 623 -4.37 0.89 -27.72
C GLU A 623 -5.57 0.85 -28.69
N SER A 624 -6.70 0.25 -28.29
CA SER A 624 -7.90 0.16 -29.13
C SER A 624 -8.62 1.51 -29.33
N HIS A 625 -8.45 2.46 -28.42
CA HIS A 625 -9.00 3.81 -28.55
C HIS A 625 -8.04 4.69 -29.35
N PHE A 626 -6.73 4.59 -29.14
CA PHE A 626 -5.74 5.23 -30.02
C PHE A 626 -5.97 4.85 -31.49
N ASP A 627 -6.19 3.56 -31.78
CA ASP A 627 -6.49 3.08 -33.13
C ASP A 627 -7.91 3.44 -33.63
N LEU A 628 -8.83 3.87 -32.74
CA LEU A 628 -10.14 4.40 -33.11
C LEU A 628 -10.01 5.88 -33.49
N GLU A 629 -9.42 6.70 -32.64
CA GLU A 629 -9.24 8.14 -32.88
C GLU A 629 -8.31 8.40 -34.08
N LEU A 630 -7.25 7.60 -34.24
CA LEU A 630 -6.37 7.67 -35.43
C LEU A 630 -7.13 7.42 -36.73
N ARG A 631 -8.06 6.46 -36.73
CA ARG A 631 -8.90 6.16 -37.91
C ARG A 631 -9.98 7.20 -38.13
N ALA A 632 -10.45 7.87 -37.08
CA ALA A 632 -11.36 9.01 -37.19
C ALA A 632 -10.64 10.23 -37.79
N ALA A 633 -9.48 10.61 -37.25
CA ALA A 633 -8.65 11.71 -37.75
C ALA A 633 -8.29 11.54 -39.23
N VAL A 634 -7.75 10.36 -39.60
CA VAL A 634 -7.48 10.03 -41.01
C VAL A 634 -8.74 10.10 -41.89
N MET A 635 -9.91 9.75 -41.36
CA MET A 635 -11.17 9.82 -42.12
C MET A 635 -11.67 11.26 -42.31
N HIS A 636 -11.35 12.20 -41.41
CA HIS A 636 -11.57 13.63 -41.61
C HIS A 636 -10.62 14.17 -42.69
N ASP A 637 -9.30 13.98 -42.54
CA ASP A 637 -8.31 14.40 -43.54
C ASP A 637 -8.64 13.84 -44.95
N ILE A 638 -9.12 12.59 -45.06
CA ILE A 638 -9.57 12.00 -46.34
C ILE A 638 -10.77 12.74 -46.95
N LEU A 639 -11.74 13.19 -46.15
CA LEU A 639 -12.92 13.89 -46.66
C LEU A 639 -12.55 15.31 -47.11
N ASP A 640 -11.73 16.00 -46.33
CA ASP A 640 -11.33 17.38 -46.58
C ASP A 640 -10.35 17.52 -47.77
N MET A 641 -9.59 16.45 -48.10
CA MET A 641 -8.69 16.40 -49.27
C MET A 641 -9.35 15.94 -50.59
N MET A 642 -10.62 15.51 -50.58
CA MET A 642 -11.26 14.99 -51.79
C MET A 642 -11.92 16.13 -52.59
N PRO A 643 -11.59 16.34 -53.88
CA PRO A 643 -12.21 17.38 -54.67
C PRO A 643 -13.69 17.07 -54.95
N GLU A 644 -14.47 18.13 -55.15
CA GLU A 644 -15.90 18.03 -55.41
C GLU A 644 -16.21 17.11 -56.61
N GLY A 645 -17.19 16.22 -56.44
CA GLY A 645 -17.55 15.19 -57.42
C GLY A 645 -16.97 13.78 -57.14
N ILE A 646 -15.96 13.61 -56.27
CA ILE A 646 -15.46 12.28 -55.93
C ILE A 646 -16.39 11.56 -54.93
N LYS A 647 -16.90 10.38 -55.34
CA LYS A 647 -17.77 9.54 -54.50
C LYS A 647 -17.05 9.06 -53.23
N GLN A 648 -17.65 9.33 -52.06
CA GLN A 648 -17.14 9.04 -50.71
C GLN A 648 -16.75 7.56 -50.45
N ASN A 649 -17.18 6.63 -51.29
CA ASN A 649 -16.97 5.18 -51.14
C ASN A 649 -15.49 4.75 -51.00
N LYS A 650 -14.52 5.54 -51.51
CA LYS A 650 -13.09 5.20 -51.47
C LYS A 650 -12.43 5.26 -50.09
N ALA A 651 -13.05 5.91 -49.09
CA ALA A 651 -12.45 6.11 -47.76
C ALA A 651 -12.09 4.79 -47.05
N ARG A 652 -12.86 3.71 -47.25
CA ARG A 652 -12.56 2.39 -46.66
C ARG A 652 -11.26 1.80 -47.20
N THR A 653 -10.99 1.97 -48.50
CA THR A 653 -9.79 1.44 -49.17
C THR A 653 -8.54 2.21 -48.73
N ILE A 654 -8.62 3.53 -48.57
CA ILE A 654 -7.52 4.33 -48.03
C ILE A 654 -7.19 3.91 -46.58
N LEU A 655 -8.21 3.63 -45.76
CA LEU A 655 -8.02 3.08 -44.41
C LEU A 655 -7.50 1.64 -44.38
N GLN A 656 -7.57 0.89 -45.49
CA GLN A 656 -6.87 -0.39 -45.67
C GLN A 656 -5.39 -0.13 -46.01
N HIS A 657 -5.09 0.77 -46.96
CA HIS A 657 -3.71 1.16 -47.27
C HIS A 657 -2.95 1.71 -46.06
N LEU A 658 -3.57 2.57 -45.23
CA LEU A 658 -3.01 3.01 -43.93
C LEU A 658 -2.67 1.82 -43.02
N SER A 659 -3.56 0.82 -42.98
CA SER A 659 -3.38 -0.37 -42.13
C SER A 659 -2.26 -1.28 -42.64
N GLU A 660 -2.04 -1.31 -43.96
CA GLU A 660 -0.95 -2.07 -44.59
C GLU A 660 0.39 -1.34 -44.47
N ALA A 661 0.45 -0.03 -44.74
CA ALA A 661 1.65 0.77 -44.53
C ALA A 661 2.20 0.65 -43.09
N TRP A 662 1.32 0.54 -42.09
CA TRP A 662 1.69 0.24 -40.69
C TRP A 662 2.23 -1.19 -40.48
N ARG A 663 1.77 -2.20 -41.25
CA ARG A 663 2.36 -3.55 -41.25
C ARG A 663 3.74 -3.53 -41.88
N CYS A 664 3.87 -2.97 -43.09
CA CYS A 664 5.13 -2.81 -43.81
C CYS A 664 6.18 -2.08 -42.96
N TRP A 665 5.83 -0.95 -42.31
CA TRP A 665 6.74 -0.24 -41.41
C TRP A 665 7.26 -1.11 -40.26
N LYS A 666 6.39 -1.94 -39.65
CA LYS A 666 6.78 -2.89 -38.59
C LYS A 666 7.61 -4.08 -39.10
N ALA A 667 7.47 -4.44 -40.37
CA ALA A 667 8.21 -5.50 -41.06
C ALA A 667 9.52 -4.99 -41.69
N ASN A 668 9.72 -3.67 -41.71
CA ASN A 668 10.74 -2.96 -42.48
C ASN A 668 10.66 -3.16 -44.01
N ILE A 669 9.49 -3.59 -44.51
CA ILE A 669 9.24 -3.72 -45.94
C ILE A 669 9.01 -2.31 -46.52
N PRO A 670 9.68 -1.91 -47.61
CA PRO A 670 9.41 -0.62 -48.26
C PRO A 670 7.99 -0.60 -48.82
N TRP A 671 7.16 0.31 -48.30
CA TRP A 671 5.78 0.45 -48.74
C TRP A 671 5.69 1.46 -49.90
N LYS A 672 5.42 0.96 -51.11
CA LYS A 672 5.07 1.78 -52.27
C LYS A 672 3.89 1.14 -53.00
N VAL A 673 2.89 1.95 -53.36
CA VAL A 673 1.68 1.50 -54.07
C VAL A 673 1.63 2.17 -55.44
N PRO A 674 1.78 1.42 -56.55
CA PRO A 674 1.62 1.97 -57.90
C PRO A 674 0.25 2.64 -58.08
N GLY A 675 0.22 3.83 -58.69
CA GLY A 675 -1.02 4.55 -58.99
C GLY A 675 -1.74 5.20 -57.79
N LEU A 676 -1.16 5.19 -56.58
CA LEU A 676 -1.74 5.91 -55.43
C LEU A 676 -1.48 7.43 -55.56
N PRO A 677 -2.49 8.31 -55.39
CA PRO A 677 -2.27 9.77 -55.41
C PRO A 677 -1.32 10.25 -54.30
N THR A 678 -0.37 11.11 -54.65
CA THR A 678 0.67 11.59 -53.73
C THR A 678 0.16 12.31 -52.47
N PRO A 679 -0.97 13.05 -52.45
CA PRO A 679 -1.49 13.61 -51.19
C PRO A 679 -1.93 12.52 -50.22
N ILE A 680 -2.53 11.43 -50.73
CA ILE A 680 -2.99 10.28 -49.94
C ILE A 680 -1.78 9.48 -49.43
N GLU A 681 -0.75 9.31 -50.27
CA GLU A 681 0.52 8.68 -49.87
C GLU A 681 1.18 9.46 -48.72
N ASN A 682 1.35 10.78 -48.87
CA ASN A 682 1.95 11.65 -47.86
C ASN A 682 1.14 11.67 -46.55
N MET A 683 -0.19 11.70 -46.63
CA MET A 683 -1.07 11.62 -45.46
C MET A 683 -0.93 10.25 -44.75
N ILE A 684 -0.87 9.14 -45.48
CA ILE A 684 -0.61 7.81 -44.89
C ILE A 684 0.75 7.80 -44.18
N LEU A 685 1.82 8.27 -44.83
CA LEU A 685 3.17 8.30 -44.25
C LEU A 685 3.24 9.15 -42.97
N ARG A 686 2.58 10.32 -42.95
CA ARG A 686 2.45 11.20 -41.77
C ARG A 686 1.85 10.46 -40.57
N TYR A 687 0.72 9.78 -40.76
CA TYR A 687 0.05 9.05 -39.67
C TYR A 687 0.72 7.73 -39.29
N VAL A 688 1.38 7.05 -40.24
CA VAL A 688 2.25 5.89 -39.95
C VAL A 688 3.43 6.31 -39.08
N LYS A 689 4.07 7.45 -39.36
CA LYS A 689 5.13 8.00 -38.49
C LYS A 689 4.60 8.37 -37.11
N ALA A 690 3.47 9.09 -37.01
CA ALA A 690 2.88 9.43 -35.72
C ALA A 690 2.56 8.19 -34.86
N LYS A 691 2.10 7.10 -35.49
CA LYS A 691 1.88 5.80 -34.82
C LYS A 691 3.19 5.10 -34.45
N ALA A 692 4.22 5.19 -35.28
CA ALA A 692 5.56 4.69 -34.98
C ALA A 692 6.18 5.39 -33.76
N ASP A 693 6.16 6.73 -33.74
CA ASP A 693 6.70 7.54 -32.64
C ASP A 693 6.02 7.17 -31.30
N TRP A 694 4.68 7.11 -31.29
CA TRP A 694 3.91 6.64 -30.12
C TRP A 694 4.27 5.21 -29.70
N TRP A 695 4.43 4.31 -30.66
CA TRP A 695 4.72 2.89 -30.40
C TRP A 695 6.13 2.67 -29.84
N THR A 696 7.11 3.42 -30.34
CA THR A 696 8.52 3.39 -29.92
C THR A 696 8.68 4.05 -28.55
N ASN A 697 8.13 5.25 -28.33
CA ASN A 697 8.13 5.91 -27.02
C ASN A 697 7.45 5.05 -25.94
N THR A 698 6.36 4.37 -26.30
CA THR A 698 5.71 3.37 -25.43
C THR A 698 6.60 2.14 -25.17
N ALA A 699 7.49 1.74 -26.09
CA ALA A 699 8.45 0.67 -25.85
C ALA A 699 9.53 1.11 -24.85
N HIS A 700 10.18 2.26 -25.05
CA HIS A 700 11.19 2.78 -24.11
C HIS A 700 10.62 2.98 -22.70
N TYR A 701 9.44 3.60 -22.57
CA TYR A 701 8.78 3.80 -21.28
C TYR A 701 8.46 2.47 -20.56
N ASN A 702 8.03 1.43 -21.27
CA ASN A 702 7.78 0.13 -20.63
C ASN A 702 9.08 -0.63 -20.36
N ARG A 703 10.12 -0.53 -21.23
CA ARG A 703 11.42 -1.15 -20.96
C ARG A 703 12.05 -0.58 -19.70
N GLU A 704 12.05 0.74 -19.55
CA GLU A 704 12.65 1.38 -18.37
C GLU A 704 11.88 1.04 -17.07
N ARG A 705 10.56 0.82 -17.16
CA ARG A 705 9.76 0.31 -16.03
C ARG A 705 10.02 -1.16 -15.72
N ILE A 706 10.32 -1.99 -16.72
CA ILE A 706 10.76 -3.38 -16.54
C ILE A 706 12.15 -3.40 -15.88
N ARG A 707 13.11 -2.61 -16.39
CA ARG A 707 14.48 -2.50 -15.87
C ARG A 707 14.53 -2.11 -14.39
N ARG A 708 13.71 -1.12 -13.98
CA ARG A 708 13.57 -0.68 -12.58
C ARG A 708 12.66 -1.56 -11.70
N GLY A 709 12.21 -2.72 -12.18
CA GLY A 709 11.36 -3.63 -11.39
C GLY A 709 9.99 -3.07 -11.00
N ALA A 710 9.52 -2.02 -11.68
CA ALA A 710 8.24 -1.39 -11.39
C ALA A 710 7.07 -2.32 -11.76
N THR A 711 5.90 -2.15 -11.13
CA THR A 711 4.75 -3.06 -11.38
C THR A 711 4.32 -3.08 -12.85
N VAL A 712 4.56 -4.20 -13.53
CA VAL A 712 4.27 -4.45 -14.94
C VAL A 712 3.50 -5.75 -15.12
N ASP A 713 2.56 -5.78 -16.06
CA ASP A 713 1.85 -7.01 -16.40
C ASP A 713 2.74 -7.96 -17.22
N LYS A 714 2.61 -9.27 -17.01
CA LYS A 714 3.31 -10.30 -17.82
C LYS A 714 3.06 -10.16 -19.33
N THR A 715 1.89 -9.63 -19.71
CA THR A 715 1.53 -9.29 -21.10
C THR A 715 2.29 -8.07 -21.62
N VAL A 716 2.57 -7.07 -20.78
CA VAL A 716 3.38 -5.91 -21.15
C VAL A 716 4.82 -6.34 -21.40
N CYS A 717 5.40 -7.21 -20.56
CA CYS A 717 6.76 -7.72 -20.76
C CYS A 717 6.89 -8.46 -22.11
N LYS A 718 6.01 -9.44 -22.37
CA LYS A 718 5.99 -10.18 -23.66
C LYS A 718 5.78 -9.26 -24.87
N LYS A 719 4.89 -8.26 -24.76
CA LYS A 719 4.69 -7.28 -25.84
C LYS A 719 5.94 -6.41 -26.03
N ASN A 720 6.57 -5.97 -24.95
CA ASN A 720 7.75 -5.11 -24.98
C ASN A 720 8.96 -5.80 -25.63
N LEU A 721 9.21 -7.07 -25.28
CA LEU A 721 10.18 -7.93 -25.97
C LEU A 721 9.92 -7.95 -27.48
N GLY A 722 8.70 -8.27 -27.89
CA GLY A 722 8.29 -8.26 -29.30
C GLY A 722 8.23 -6.87 -29.97
N ARG A 723 8.39 -5.76 -29.23
CA ARG A 723 8.68 -4.43 -29.80
C ARG A 723 10.17 -4.25 -30.02
N LEU A 724 10.98 -4.53 -28.98
CA LEU A 724 12.43 -4.35 -29.01
C LEU A 724 13.12 -5.25 -30.04
N THR A 725 12.69 -6.50 -30.22
CA THR A 725 13.19 -7.37 -31.31
C THR A 725 13.04 -6.74 -32.69
N ARG A 726 11.92 -6.04 -32.95
CA ARG A 726 11.69 -5.36 -34.24
C ARG A 726 12.48 -4.07 -34.37
N LEU A 727 12.65 -3.31 -33.28
CA LEU A 727 13.48 -2.11 -33.30
C LEU A 727 14.95 -2.47 -33.55
N TYR A 728 15.45 -3.54 -32.91
CA TYR A 728 16.76 -4.11 -33.19
C TYR A 728 16.89 -4.51 -34.66
N LEU A 729 15.98 -5.34 -35.18
CA LEU A 729 16.09 -5.84 -36.56
C LEU A 729 15.90 -4.76 -37.63
N LYS A 730 15.13 -3.69 -37.36
CA LYS A 730 15.07 -2.51 -38.24
C LYS A 730 16.43 -1.79 -38.30
N ALA A 731 17.09 -1.60 -37.16
CA ALA A 731 18.42 -0.99 -37.10
C ALA A 731 19.52 -1.90 -37.67
N GLU A 732 19.41 -3.21 -37.49
CA GLU A 732 20.34 -4.20 -38.04
C GLU A 732 20.24 -4.27 -39.57
N GLN A 733 19.03 -4.28 -40.14
CA GLN A 733 18.81 -4.20 -41.59
C GLN A 733 19.40 -2.91 -42.18
N GLU A 734 19.24 -1.77 -41.50
CA GLU A 734 19.83 -0.49 -41.87
C GLU A 734 21.37 -0.54 -41.81
N ARG A 735 21.94 -1.18 -40.79
CA ARG A 735 23.39 -1.38 -40.62
C ARG A 735 24.00 -2.21 -41.76
N GLN A 736 23.35 -3.31 -42.13
CA GLN A 736 23.79 -4.21 -43.20
C GLN A 736 23.66 -3.53 -44.58
N HIS A 737 22.59 -2.76 -44.81
CA HIS A 737 22.43 -1.98 -46.04
C HIS A 737 23.51 -0.91 -46.19
N ASN A 738 23.80 -0.14 -45.13
CA ASN A 738 24.80 0.91 -45.19
C ASN A 738 26.22 0.34 -45.35
N TYR A 739 26.56 -0.82 -44.77
CA TYR A 739 27.84 -1.49 -45.07
C TYR A 739 28.03 -1.79 -46.57
N LEU A 740 27.00 -2.33 -47.23
CA LEU A 740 27.05 -2.63 -48.67
C LEU A 740 26.99 -1.39 -49.58
N LYS A 741 26.59 -0.23 -49.04
CA LYS A 741 26.40 1.04 -49.76
C LYS A 741 27.59 1.99 -49.59
N ASP A 742 28.12 2.08 -48.38
CA ASP A 742 29.24 2.95 -48.02
C ASP A 742 30.59 2.26 -48.27
N GLY A 743 30.59 0.92 -48.29
CA GLY A 743 31.77 0.07 -48.47
C GLY A 743 32.35 -0.49 -47.16
N PRO A 744 33.40 -1.33 -47.24
CA PRO A 744 34.08 -1.85 -46.05
C PRO A 744 34.62 -0.73 -45.16
N TYR A 745 34.23 -0.74 -43.89
CA TYR A 745 34.68 0.25 -42.90
C TYR A 745 36.12 0.05 -42.41
N ILE A 746 36.79 -1.03 -42.82
CA ILE A 746 38.22 -1.25 -42.62
C ILE A 746 38.93 -0.80 -43.90
N THR A 747 39.92 0.08 -43.81
CA THR A 747 40.67 0.48 -45.00
C THR A 747 41.55 -0.68 -45.49
N ALA A 748 41.87 -0.68 -46.79
CA ALA A 748 42.74 -1.73 -47.35
C ALA A 748 44.15 -1.73 -46.71
N GLU A 749 44.65 -0.57 -46.30
CA GLU A 749 45.93 -0.40 -45.62
C GLU A 749 45.90 -1.01 -44.21
N GLU A 750 44.90 -0.66 -43.39
CA GLU A 750 44.71 -1.26 -42.07
C GLU A 750 44.50 -2.79 -42.17
N ALA A 751 43.70 -3.25 -43.14
CA ALA A 751 43.48 -4.68 -43.37
C ALA A 751 44.77 -5.43 -43.73
N VAL A 752 45.65 -4.83 -44.53
CA VAL A 752 46.98 -5.37 -44.85
C VAL A 752 47.88 -5.36 -43.61
N ALA A 753 47.89 -4.29 -42.82
CA ALA A 753 48.66 -4.22 -41.56
C ALA A 753 48.23 -5.29 -40.55
N VAL A 754 46.92 -5.47 -40.33
CA VAL A 754 46.34 -6.50 -39.45
C VAL A 754 46.68 -7.91 -39.95
N TYR A 755 46.54 -8.16 -41.25
CA TYR A 755 46.89 -9.45 -41.84
C TYR A 755 48.39 -9.76 -41.71
N THR A 756 49.26 -8.77 -41.98
CA THR A 756 50.73 -8.93 -41.95
C THR A 756 51.24 -9.14 -40.52
N THR A 757 50.68 -8.41 -39.55
CA THR A 757 50.91 -8.63 -38.12
C THR A 757 50.55 -10.06 -37.71
N THR A 758 49.41 -10.58 -38.20
CA THR A 758 48.97 -11.95 -37.93
C THR A 758 49.89 -13.00 -38.58
N VAL A 759 50.36 -12.76 -39.80
CA VAL A 759 51.34 -13.64 -40.49
C VAL A 759 52.64 -13.73 -39.70
N HIS A 760 53.26 -12.60 -39.36
CA HIS A 760 54.52 -12.60 -38.61
C HIS A 760 54.38 -13.18 -37.20
N TRP A 761 53.22 -13.01 -36.55
CA TRP A 761 52.93 -13.71 -35.30
C TRP A 761 52.97 -15.23 -35.48
N LEU A 762 52.17 -15.77 -36.41
CA LEU A 762 52.07 -17.21 -36.64
C LEU A 762 53.39 -17.83 -37.11
N GLU A 763 54.16 -17.10 -37.92
CA GLU A 763 55.52 -17.44 -38.32
C GLU A 763 56.48 -17.50 -37.10
N SER A 764 56.46 -16.48 -36.24
CA SER A 764 57.28 -16.46 -35.01
C SER A 764 56.94 -17.60 -34.04
N ARG A 765 55.66 -18.01 -33.97
CA ARG A 765 55.19 -19.19 -33.21
C ARG A 765 55.51 -20.52 -33.90
N ARG A 766 56.04 -20.51 -35.12
CA ARG A 766 56.23 -21.69 -35.98
C ARG A 766 54.94 -22.50 -36.15
N PHE A 767 53.81 -21.80 -36.25
CA PHE A 767 52.49 -22.43 -36.26
C PHE A 767 52.28 -23.26 -37.53
N SER A 768 51.91 -24.52 -37.37
CA SER A 768 51.51 -25.39 -38.47
C SER A 768 49.98 -25.32 -38.64
N PRO A 769 49.45 -24.89 -39.81
CA PRO A 769 48.01 -24.79 -40.05
C PRO A 769 47.25 -26.10 -39.78
N ILE A 770 46.02 -25.98 -39.28
CA ILE A 770 45.13 -27.10 -39.01
C ILE A 770 44.65 -27.69 -40.35
N PRO A 771 44.93 -28.97 -40.64
CA PRO A 771 44.53 -29.60 -41.90
C PRO A 771 43.02 -29.84 -41.96
N PHE A 772 42.52 -30.24 -43.13
CA PHE A 772 41.19 -30.82 -43.24
C PHE A 772 41.12 -32.17 -42.49
N PRO A 773 40.04 -32.50 -41.75
CA PRO A 773 39.85 -33.79 -41.09
C PRO A 773 40.07 -34.99 -42.04
N PRO A 774 41.20 -35.72 -41.95
CA PRO A 774 41.53 -36.76 -42.93
C PRO A 774 40.51 -37.90 -42.85
N LEU A 775 40.33 -38.64 -43.96
CA LEU A 775 39.27 -39.63 -44.09
C LEU A 775 39.27 -40.68 -42.95
N SER A 776 40.46 -41.07 -42.49
CA SER A 776 40.73 -42.04 -41.42
C SER A 776 41.36 -41.41 -40.16
N TYR A 777 40.79 -40.32 -39.65
CA TYR A 777 41.31 -39.63 -38.45
C TYR A 777 41.03 -40.43 -37.15
N LYS A 778 42.07 -40.61 -36.32
CA LYS A 778 42.06 -41.51 -35.14
C LYS A 778 41.09 -41.11 -34.01
N HIS A 779 40.54 -39.90 -34.03
CA HIS A 779 39.71 -39.37 -32.94
C HIS A 779 38.32 -38.89 -33.40
N ASP A 780 37.96 -39.09 -34.67
CA ASP A 780 36.71 -38.59 -35.26
C ASP A 780 35.46 -38.96 -34.45
N THR A 781 35.36 -40.23 -34.05
CA THR A 781 34.20 -40.74 -33.31
C THR A 781 34.11 -40.14 -31.91
N LYS A 782 35.23 -39.81 -31.27
CA LYS A 782 35.25 -39.11 -29.97
C LYS A 782 34.75 -37.67 -30.11
N LEU A 783 35.24 -36.95 -31.11
CA LEU A 783 34.82 -35.57 -31.40
C LEU A 783 33.32 -35.51 -31.78
N LEU A 784 32.83 -36.48 -32.56
CA LEU A 784 31.41 -36.61 -32.85
C LEU A 784 30.58 -36.88 -31.59
N ILE A 785 30.97 -37.81 -30.72
CA ILE A 785 30.24 -38.10 -29.47
C ILE A 785 30.13 -36.84 -28.61
N LEU A 786 31.24 -36.12 -28.36
CA LEU A 786 31.24 -34.88 -27.59
C LEU A 786 30.31 -33.81 -28.21
N ALA A 787 30.33 -33.65 -29.54
CA ALA A 787 29.44 -32.75 -30.26
C ALA A 787 27.95 -33.14 -30.10
N LEU A 788 27.62 -34.44 -30.19
CA LEU A 788 26.25 -34.95 -30.03
C LEU A 788 25.76 -34.84 -28.58
N GLU A 789 26.62 -35.05 -27.58
CA GLU A 789 26.31 -34.82 -26.16
C GLU A 789 25.92 -33.36 -25.92
N ARG A 790 26.73 -32.39 -26.39
CA ARG A 790 26.44 -30.95 -26.27
C ARG A 790 25.10 -30.54 -26.89
N LEU A 791 24.75 -31.10 -28.04
CA LEU A 791 23.45 -30.83 -28.68
C LEU A 791 22.28 -31.48 -27.90
N LYS A 792 22.49 -32.66 -27.29
CA LYS A 792 21.48 -33.38 -26.49
C LYS A 792 21.22 -32.71 -25.13
N GLU A 793 22.24 -32.14 -24.49
CA GLU A 793 22.13 -31.35 -23.25
C GLU A 793 21.07 -30.22 -23.36
N ALA A 794 21.03 -29.53 -24.51
CA ALA A 794 20.15 -28.38 -24.76
C ALA A 794 18.63 -28.66 -24.68
N TYR A 795 18.23 -29.94 -24.66
CA TYR A 795 16.83 -30.38 -24.63
C TYR A 795 16.42 -31.17 -23.39
N SER A 796 17.38 -31.64 -22.59
CA SER A 796 17.16 -32.47 -21.38
C SER A 796 16.08 -31.92 -20.41
N VAL A 797 15.99 -30.60 -20.27
CA VAL A 797 15.04 -29.90 -19.36
C VAL A 797 13.64 -29.67 -19.98
N LYS A 798 13.47 -29.83 -21.30
CA LYS A 798 12.26 -29.38 -22.03
C LYS A 798 11.23 -30.49 -22.20
N SER A 799 10.23 -30.55 -21.33
CA SER A 799 9.08 -31.48 -21.42
C SER A 799 8.18 -31.33 -22.66
N ARG A 800 8.32 -30.25 -23.46
CA ARG A 800 7.56 -30.05 -24.71
C ARG A 800 8.48 -29.60 -25.84
N LEU A 801 8.59 -30.43 -26.86
CA LEU A 801 9.39 -30.20 -28.06
C LEU A 801 8.51 -29.78 -29.23
N ASN A 802 9.06 -28.98 -30.16
CA ASN A 802 8.40 -28.64 -31.43
C ASN A 802 8.70 -29.70 -32.52
N GLN A 803 8.60 -29.36 -33.80
CA GLN A 803 9.02 -30.27 -34.87
C GLN A 803 10.54 -30.34 -35.02
N SER A 804 11.22 -29.19 -35.19
CA SER A 804 12.67 -29.15 -35.43
C SER A 804 13.50 -29.78 -34.32
N GLN A 805 13.03 -29.74 -33.07
CA GLN A 805 13.69 -30.36 -31.91
C GLN A 805 13.51 -31.88 -31.86
N ARG A 806 12.42 -32.42 -32.45
CA ARG A 806 12.24 -33.87 -32.59
C ARG A 806 13.03 -34.42 -33.78
N GLU A 807 13.13 -33.63 -34.85
CA GLU A 807 14.02 -33.87 -35.98
C GLU A 807 15.49 -33.82 -35.55
N GLU A 808 15.88 -32.83 -34.73
CA GLU A 808 17.23 -32.74 -34.15
C GLU A 808 17.58 -33.95 -33.29
N LEU A 809 16.71 -34.36 -32.36
CA LEU A 809 16.95 -35.59 -31.59
C LEU A 809 17.00 -36.82 -32.49
N GLY A 810 16.11 -36.95 -33.49
CA GLY A 810 16.16 -38.07 -34.44
C GLY A 810 17.47 -38.15 -35.21
N LEU A 811 18.01 -37.00 -35.65
CA LEU A 811 19.30 -36.91 -36.32
C LEU A 811 20.49 -37.15 -35.39
N ILE A 812 20.36 -36.82 -34.11
CA ILE A 812 21.36 -37.10 -33.07
C ILE A 812 21.42 -38.60 -32.77
N GLU A 813 20.29 -39.27 -32.51
CA GLU A 813 20.29 -40.72 -32.27
C GLU A 813 20.77 -41.49 -33.51
N GLN A 814 20.36 -41.11 -34.73
CA GLN A 814 20.90 -41.68 -35.98
C GLN A 814 22.42 -41.52 -36.12
N ALA A 815 23.00 -40.44 -35.60
CA ALA A 815 24.44 -40.20 -35.62
C ALA A 815 25.20 -40.97 -34.51
N TYR A 816 24.50 -41.42 -33.46
CA TYR A 816 25.01 -42.43 -32.53
C TYR A 816 24.92 -43.85 -33.12
N ASP A 817 23.82 -44.18 -33.82
CA ASP A 817 23.61 -45.50 -34.44
C ASP A 817 24.57 -45.78 -35.61
N ASN A 818 24.81 -44.78 -36.49
CA ASN A 818 25.75 -44.89 -37.60
C ASN A 818 26.72 -43.69 -37.67
N PRO A 819 27.75 -43.64 -36.80
CA PRO A 819 28.68 -42.52 -36.74
C PRO A 819 29.54 -42.38 -37.99
N HIS A 820 29.82 -43.47 -38.72
CA HIS A 820 30.65 -43.42 -39.93
C HIS A 820 29.94 -42.75 -41.12
N GLU A 821 28.64 -43.01 -41.30
CA GLU A 821 27.82 -42.29 -42.28
C GLU A 821 27.64 -40.82 -41.88
N ALA A 822 27.41 -40.55 -40.59
CA ALA A 822 27.33 -39.18 -40.08
C ALA A 822 28.63 -38.39 -40.34
N LEU A 823 29.81 -38.97 -40.06
CA LEU A 823 31.11 -38.36 -40.35
C LEU A 823 31.34 -38.13 -41.86
N SER A 824 30.95 -39.09 -42.71
CA SER A 824 31.01 -38.95 -44.17
C SER A 824 30.14 -37.78 -44.65
N ARG A 825 28.89 -37.68 -44.14
CA ARG A 825 27.98 -36.56 -44.39
C ARG A 825 28.59 -35.23 -43.96
N ILE A 826 29.09 -35.13 -42.72
CA ILE A 826 29.73 -33.94 -42.15
C ILE A 826 30.92 -33.48 -43.03
N LYS A 827 31.87 -34.36 -43.34
CA LYS A 827 33.04 -34.01 -44.17
C LYS A 827 32.63 -33.59 -45.59
N ARG A 828 31.58 -34.20 -46.17
CA ARG A 828 31.00 -33.76 -47.45
C ARG A 828 30.43 -32.34 -47.37
N HIS A 829 29.71 -31.97 -46.30
CA HIS A 829 29.20 -30.61 -46.10
C HIS A 829 30.35 -29.59 -45.97
N LEU A 830 31.40 -29.92 -45.21
CA LEU A 830 32.59 -29.06 -45.09
C LEU A 830 33.27 -28.81 -46.45
N LEU A 831 33.35 -29.83 -47.31
CA LEU A 831 33.93 -29.69 -48.65
C LEU A 831 33.04 -28.88 -49.60
N THR A 832 31.75 -29.23 -49.76
CA THR A 832 30.94 -28.72 -50.88
C THR A 832 29.93 -27.62 -50.51
N GLN A 833 29.53 -27.48 -49.24
CA GLN A 833 28.47 -26.54 -48.87
C GLN A 833 29.02 -25.14 -48.59
N ARG A 834 28.55 -24.15 -49.37
CA ARG A 834 28.84 -22.71 -49.22
C ARG A 834 27.59 -21.84 -49.20
N ALA A 835 26.41 -22.45 -49.21
CA ALA A 835 25.11 -21.81 -49.01
C ALA A 835 24.33 -22.62 -47.98
N PHE A 836 23.63 -21.92 -47.08
CA PHE A 836 23.00 -22.49 -45.89
C PHE A 836 21.57 -21.97 -45.75
N LYS A 837 20.75 -22.61 -44.93
CA LYS A 837 19.36 -22.17 -44.72
C LYS A 837 19.29 -20.90 -43.86
N GLU A 838 18.11 -20.28 -43.85
CA GLU A 838 17.84 -19.16 -42.95
C GLU A 838 17.89 -19.58 -41.49
N VAL A 839 18.36 -18.65 -40.64
CA VAL A 839 18.53 -18.84 -39.20
C VAL A 839 17.48 -17.99 -38.48
N GLY A 840 16.66 -18.62 -37.63
CA GLY A 840 15.68 -17.91 -36.83
C GLY A 840 16.35 -17.07 -35.74
N ILE A 841 15.79 -15.91 -35.38
CA ILE A 841 16.24 -15.13 -34.23
C ILE A 841 15.10 -14.83 -33.25
N GLU A 842 15.29 -15.20 -31.99
CA GLU A 842 14.50 -14.71 -30.85
C GLU A 842 15.39 -13.92 -29.89
N PHE A 843 14.81 -13.39 -28.80
CA PHE A 843 15.56 -12.70 -27.75
C PHE A 843 15.17 -13.23 -26.38
N MET A 844 16.17 -13.56 -25.57
CA MET A 844 16.00 -13.82 -24.14
C MET A 844 15.87 -12.49 -23.40
N ASP A 845 14.80 -12.32 -22.61
CA ASP A 845 14.57 -11.11 -21.81
C ASP A 845 15.10 -11.29 -20.38
N LEU A 846 16.29 -10.74 -20.12
CA LEU A 846 16.92 -10.70 -18.79
C LEU A 846 16.47 -9.46 -17.97
N TYR A 847 15.41 -8.77 -18.41
CA TYR A 847 14.79 -7.56 -17.85
C TYR A 847 15.66 -6.30 -17.84
N SER A 848 16.98 -6.42 -17.67
CA SER A 848 17.97 -5.35 -17.82
C SER A 848 18.31 -5.13 -19.29
N HIS A 849 18.96 -6.11 -19.92
CA HIS A 849 19.29 -6.18 -21.34
C HIS A 849 18.56 -7.34 -22.04
N LEU A 850 18.77 -7.51 -23.34
CA LEU A 850 18.25 -8.61 -24.14
C LEU A 850 19.43 -9.35 -24.78
N VAL A 851 19.35 -10.68 -24.86
CA VAL A 851 20.37 -11.52 -25.51
C VAL A 851 19.76 -12.17 -26.76
N PRO A 852 20.34 -12.02 -27.96
CA PRO A 852 19.85 -12.70 -29.15
C PRO A 852 20.08 -14.21 -29.04
N VAL A 853 19.08 -14.99 -29.43
CA VAL A 853 19.13 -16.46 -29.48
C VAL A 853 18.83 -16.87 -30.91
N TYR A 854 19.74 -17.62 -31.52
CA TYR A 854 19.63 -18.05 -32.92
C TYR A 854 19.18 -19.52 -32.99
N ASP A 855 18.32 -19.84 -33.95
CA ASP A 855 17.80 -21.20 -34.21
C ASP A 855 18.28 -21.64 -35.60
N VAL A 856 19.24 -22.56 -35.65
CA VAL A 856 19.96 -23.03 -36.84
C VAL A 856 19.44 -24.42 -37.23
N GLU A 857 19.47 -24.79 -38.52
CA GLU A 857 19.00 -26.11 -38.97
C GLU A 857 19.75 -27.27 -38.28
N PRO A 858 19.05 -28.30 -37.76
CA PRO A 858 19.68 -29.42 -37.06
C PRO A 858 20.80 -30.17 -37.80
N LEU A 859 20.65 -30.41 -39.12
CA LEU A 859 21.70 -31.04 -39.95
C LEU A 859 22.97 -30.19 -40.00
N GLU A 860 22.80 -28.86 -40.12
CA GLU A 860 23.90 -27.91 -40.12
C GLU A 860 24.52 -27.82 -38.72
N LYS A 861 23.72 -27.79 -37.64
CA LYS A 861 24.20 -27.78 -36.25
C LYS A 861 25.10 -28.97 -35.90
N ILE A 862 24.79 -30.18 -36.38
CA ILE A 862 25.65 -31.36 -36.16
C ILE A 862 27.02 -31.18 -36.86
N THR A 863 27.02 -30.60 -38.06
CA THR A 863 28.25 -30.29 -38.81
C THR A 863 29.07 -29.19 -38.11
N ASP A 864 28.39 -28.11 -37.69
CA ASP A 864 28.99 -26.99 -36.95
C ASP A 864 29.58 -27.44 -35.60
N ALA A 865 28.90 -28.36 -34.88
CA ALA A 865 29.34 -28.87 -33.57
C ALA A 865 30.55 -29.79 -33.68
N TYR A 866 30.58 -30.72 -34.65
CA TYR A 866 31.80 -31.52 -34.90
C TYR A 866 32.97 -30.63 -35.33
N LEU A 867 32.72 -29.59 -36.15
CA LEU A 867 33.76 -28.66 -36.57
C LEU A 867 34.32 -27.85 -35.40
N ASP A 868 33.47 -27.35 -34.49
CA ASP A 868 33.89 -26.69 -33.25
C ASP A 868 34.84 -27.59 -32.43
N GLN A 869 34.42 -28.83 -32.15
CA GLN A 869 35.23 -29.78 -31.37
C GLN A 869 36.55 -30.14 -32.07
N TYR A 870 36.57 -30.28 -33.41
CA TYR A 870 37.78 -30.50 -34.18
C TYR A 870 38.74 -29.30 -34.13
N LEU A 871 38.22 -28.08 -34.31
CA LEU A 871 39.00 -26.85 -34.30
C LEU A 871 39.65 -26.61 -32.93
N TRP A 872 38.89 -26.71 -31.84
CA TRP A 872 39.44 -26.55 -30.49
C TRP A 872 40.50 -27.60 -30.17
N TYR A 873 40.27 -28.88 -30.52
CA TYR A 873 41.23 -29.95 -30.25
C TYR A 873 42.56 -29.78 -31.03
N GLU A 874 42.53 -29.50 -32.34
CA GLU A 874 43.78 -29.27 -33.08
C GLU A 874 44.43 -27.93 -32.73
N ALA A 875 43.67 -26.89 -32.34
CA ALA A 875 44.23 -25.58 -31.98
C ALA A 875 44.97 -25.58 -30.64
N ASP A 876 44.45 -26.25 -29.60
CA ASP A 876 45.15 -26.42 -28.32
C ASP A 876 46.40 -27.29 -28.50
N LYS A 877 46.25 -28.44 -29.17
CA LYS A 877 47.34 -29.35 -29.57
C LYS A 877 48.46 -28.67 -30.38
N ARG A 878 48.15 -27.58 -31.09
CA ARG A 878 49.11 -26.75 -31.86
C ARG A 878 49.45 -25.42 -31.18
N ARG A 879 48.93 -25.17 -29.96
CA ARG A 879 49.14 -23.97 -29.14
C ARG A 879 48.85 -22.66 -29.90
N LEU A 880 47.74 -22.62 -30.64
CA LEU A 880 47.30 -21.43 -31.38
C LEU A 880 46.98 -20.25 -30.44
N PHE A 881 46.33 -20.54 -29.31
CA PHE A 881 45.89 -19.54 -28.35
C PHE A 881 46.94 -19.37 -27.22
N PRO A 882 47.58 -18.20 -27.08
CA PRO A 882 48.48 -17.92 -25.96
C PRO A 882 47.73 -17.80 -24.62
N PRO A 883 48.43 -18.00 -23.48
CA PRO A 883 47.80 -18.24 -22.17
C PRO A 883 47.03 -17.06 -21.57
N TRP A 884 47.17 -15.85 -22.12
CA TRP A 884 46.39 -14.67 -21.70
C TRP A 884 44.94 -14.66 -22.22
N ILE A 885 44.60 -15.55 -23.16
CA ILE A 885 43.24 -15.68 -23.68
C ILE A 885 42.41 -16.53 -22.72
N LYS A 886 41.27 -15.98 -22.29
CA LYS A 886 40.37 -16.59 -21.30
C LYS A 886 38.90 -16.50 -21.77
N PRO A 887 37.98 -17.32 -21.23
CA PRO A 887 38.25 -18.49 -20.38
C PRO A 887 39.07 -19.54 -21.12
N ALA A 888 39.85 -20.31 -20.35
CA ALA A 888 40.59 -21.48 -20.81
C ALA A 888 40.22 -22.65 -19.87
N ASP A 889 40.20 -23.87 -20.39
CA ASP A 889 39.57 -25.02 -19.72
C ASP A 889 40.26 -25.46 -18.41
N THR A 890 41.48 -24.99 -18.16
CA THR A 890 42.25 -25.27 -16.94
C THR A 890 41.76 -24.52 -15.69
N GLU A 891 41.03 -23.41 -15.84
CA GLU A 891 40.80 -22.44 -14.77
C GLU A 891 39.34 -21.92 -14.72
N PRO A 892 38.57 -22.16 -13.64
CA PRO A 892 37.29 -21.49 -13.46
C PRO A 892 37.51 -19.99 -13.15
N PRO A 893 36.58 -19.08 -13.52
CA PRO A 893 36.78 -17.63 -13.36
C PRO A 893 37.21 -17.12 -11.97
N PRO A 894 36.78 -17.71 -10.83
CA PRO A 894 37.31 -17.30 -9.52
C PRO A 894 38.80 -17.64 -9.32
N LEU A 895 39.30 -18.75 -9.90
CA LEU A 895 40.71 -19.09 -9.88
C LEU A 895 41.52 -18.18 -10.81
N LEU A 896 40.94 -17.79 -11.95
CA LEU A 896 41.52 -16.78 -12.84
C LEU A 896 41.71 -15.44 -12.13
N VAL A 897 40.71 -14.96 -11.38
CA VAL A 897 40.81 -13.74 -10.57
C VAL A 897 41.86 -13.91 -9.45
N TYR A 898 41.90 -15.06 -8.77
CA TYR A 898 42.93 -15.34 -7.78
C TYR A 898 44.34 -15.30 -8.38
N LYS A 899 44.55 -15.95 -9.54
CA LYS A 899 45.83 -15.88 -10.26
C LYS A 899 46.17 -14.46 -10.71
N TRP A 900 45.19 -13.65 -11.14
CA TRP A 900 45.42 -12.25 -11.50
C TRP A 900 45.91 -11.43 -10.29
N CYS A 901 45.27 -11.57 -9.12
CA CYS A 901 45.73 -10.93 -7.88
C CYS A 901 47.12 -11.44 -7.43
N GLN A 902 47.37 -12.75 -7.52
CA GLN A 902 48.66 -13.34 -7.20
C GLN A 902 49.76 -12.89 -8.16
N GLY A 903 49.45 -12.79 -9.46
CA GLY A 903 50.36 -12.32 -10.50
C GLY A 903 50.78 -10.88 -10.24
N ILE A 904 49.83 -9.97 -10.00
CA ILE A 904 50.12 -8.57 -9.63
C ILE A 904 51.05 -8.52 -8.42
N ASN A 905 50.73 -9.24 -7.35
CA ASN A 905 51.51 -9.24 -6.11
C ASN A 905 52.92 -9.86 -6.24
N ASN A 906 53.19 -10.62 -7.31
CA ASN A 906 54.44 -11.33 -7.52
C ASN A 906 55.39 -10.62 -8.51
N LEU A 907 54.97 -9.48 -9.09
CA LEU A 907 55.82 -8.64 -9.94
C LEU A 907 56.93 -7.97 -9.13
N GLN A 908 58.08 -7.72 -9.76
CA GLN A 908 59.24 -7.11 -9.10
C GLN A 908 58.95 -5.66 -8.67
N ASP A 909 59.19 -5.38 -7.39
CA ASP A 909 59.07 -4.08 -6.70
C ASP A 909 57.71 -3.35 -6.87
N VAL A 910 56.66 -4.10 -7.23
CA VAL A 910 55.35 -3.60 -7.67
C VAL A 910 54.61 -2.70 -6.66
N TRP A 911 54.90 -2.78 -5.37
CA TRP A 911 54.25 -1.94 -4.35
C TRP A 911 55.12 -0.74 -3.91
N GLU A 912 56.36 -0.66 -4.39
CA GLU A 912 57.21 0.51 -4.16
C GLU A 912 56.78 1.67 -5.07
N THR A 913 56.79 2.87 -4.49
CA THR A 913 56.32 4.13 -5.11
C THR A 913 57.21 5.30 -4.68
N SER A 914 58.49 5.02 -4.41
CA SER A 914 59.43 5.96 -3.79
C SER A 914 60.15 6.86 -4.79
N GLU A 915 60.29 6.44 -6.05
CA GLU A 915 60.90 7.22 -7.15
C GLU A 915 59.83 7.89 -8.05
N GLY A 916 58.55 7.64 -7.80
CA GLY A 916 57.41 8.20 -8.54
C GLY A 916 56.68 7.20 -9.44
N GLU A 917 56.88 5.90 -9.19
CA GLU A 917 56.25 4.77 -9.85
C GLU A 917 54.72 4.80 -9.67
N CYS A 918 53.97 4.31 -10.67
CA CYS A 918 52.51 4.30 -10.65
C CYS A 918 51.93 3.08 -11.38
N ASN A 919 51.36 2.15 -10.62
CA ASN A 919 50.58 1.04 -11.16
C ASN A 919 49.27 1.51 -11.80
N VAL A 920 48.95 1.04 -13.00
CA VAL A 920 47.69 1.34 -13.69
C VAL A 920 46.96 0.06 -14.09
N MET A 921 45.81 -0.20 -13.48
CA MET A 921 44.89 -1.26 -13.88
C MET A 921 43.85 -0.72 -14.87
N LEU A 922 43.95 -1.09 -16.14
CA LEU A 922 42.98 -0.79 -17.17
C LEU A 922 42.05 -1.99 -17.39
N GLU A 923 40.78 -1.86 -16.97
CA GLU A 923 39.70 -2.75 -17.37
C GLU A 923 38.82 -2.10 -18.43
N SER A 924 38.66 -2.74 -19.61
CA SER A 924 37.78 -2.23 -20.66
C SER A 924 37.24 -3.36 -21.56
N ARG A 925 36.55 -3.01 -22.66
CA ARG A 925 35.88 -3.99 -23.54
C ARG A 925 35.95 -3.60 -25.01
N PHE A 926 36.04 -4.61 -25.88
CA PHE A 926 35.88 -4.44 -27.33
C PHE A 926 34.38 -4.31 -27.70
N GLU A 927 33.80 -3.16 -27.36
CA GLU A 927 32.36 -2.81 -27.40
C GLU A 927 31.53 -3.47 -28.51
N LYS A 928 32.05 -3.49 -29.75
CA LYS A 928 31.33 -3.96 -30.95
C LYS A 928 32.04 -5.08 -31.72
N MET A 929 32.94 -5.85 -31.10
CA MET A 929 33.69 -6.94 -31.76
C MET A 929 32.80 -7.82 -32.65
N TYR A 930 31.75 -8.43 -32.11
CA TYR A 930 30.85 -9.32 -32.86
C TYR A 930 30.10 -8.65 -34.02
N GLU A 931 29.88 -7.33 -33.92
CA GLU A 931 29.09 -6.54 -34.88
C GLU A 931 29.98 -6.01 -36.02
N LYS A 932 31.29 -5.84 -35.79
CA LYS A 932 32.22 -5.14 -36.68
C LYS A 932 33.21 -6.02 -37.46
N ILE A 933 33.15 -7.35 -37.32
CA ILE A 933 34.00 -8.27 -38.09
C ILE A 933 33.59 -8.27 -39.57
N ASP A 934 34.52 -7.91 -40.45
CA ASP A 934 34.39 -8.08 -41.91
C ASP A 934 34.63 -9.56 -42.28
N LEU A 935 33.66 -10.16 -42.97
CA LEU A 935 33.71 -11.56 -43.40
C LEU A 935 34.80 -11.82 -44.46
N THR A 936 35.18 -10.81 -45.25
CA THR A 936 36.21 -10.92 -46.30
C THR A 936 37.61 -10.97 -45.68
N LEU A 937 37.92 -10.06 -44.74
CA LEU A 937 39.14 -10.09 -43.95
C LEU A 937 39.19 -11.34 -43.06
N LEU A 938 38.07 -11.72 -42.44
CA LEU A 938 37.98 -12.96 -41.65
C LEU A 938 38.35 -14.20 -42.48
N ASN A 939 37.91 -14.30 -43.74
CA ASN A 939 38.30 -15.43 -44.59
C ASN A 939 39.82 -15.49 -44.82
N ARG A 940 40.45 -14.33 -45.07
CA ARG A 940 41.92 -14.23 -45.22
C ARG A 940 42.64 -14.63 -43.93
N LEU A 941 42.19 -14.13 -42.78
CA LEU A 941 42.78 -14.47 -41.48
C LEU A 941 42.57 -15.96 -41.12
N LEU A 942 41.41 -16.56 -41.42
CA LEU A 942 41.17 -17.99 -41.17
C LEU A 942 42.05 -18.89 -42.05
N ARG A 943 42.28 -18.52 -43.32
CA ARG A 943 43.19 -19.25 -44.24
C ARG A 943 44.66 -19.33 -43.77
N LEU A 944 45.05 -18.53 -42.77
CA LEU A 944 46.37 -18.64 -42.11
C LEU A 944 46.44 -19.80 -41.10
N ILE A 945 45.30 -20.21 -40.53
CA ILE A 945 45.26 -21.14 -39.39
C ILE A 945 44.54 -22.47 -39.67
N VAL A 946 43.67 -22.54 -40.68
CA VAL A 946 42.91 -23.74 -41.07
C VAL A 946 42.96 -23.97 -42.57
N ASP A 947 42.67 -25.19 -43.03
CA ASP A 947 42.49 -25.48 -44.45
C ASP A 947 41.48 -24.54 -45.12
N HIS A 948 41.75 -24.20 -46.37
CA HIS A 948 40.93 -23.30 -47.19
C HIS A 948 39.44 -23.67 -47.25
N ASN A 949 39.09 -24.97 -47.27
CA ASN A 949 37.68 -25.39 -47.28
C ASN A 949 36.98 -25.10 -45.95
N ILE A 950 37.71 -25.21 -44.84
CA ILE A 950 37.20 -24.90 -43.51
C ILE A 950 37.02 -23.39 -43.36
N ALA A 951 38.01 -22.60 -43.78
CA ALA A 951 37.91 -21.14 -43.79
C ALA A 951 36.70 -20.66 -44.63
N ASP A 952 36.50 -21.24 -45.82
CA ASP A 952 35.39 -20.88 -46.70
C ASP A 952 34.03 -21.33 -46.15
N TYR A 953 33.96 -22.51 -45.51
CA TYR A 953 32.76 -22.96 -44.79
C TYR A 953 32.43 -21.99 -43.63
N MET A 954 33.40 -21.68 -42.77
CA MET A 954 33.22 -20.80 -41.60
C MET A 954 32.82 -19.37 -41.98
N THR A 955 33.41 -18.81 -43.04
CA THR A 955 33.01 -17.49 -43.58
C THR A 955 31.59 -17.54 -44.15
N ALA A 956 31.32 -18.48 -45.07
CA ALA A 956 30.02 -18.56 -45.74
C ALA A 956 28.86 -18.86 -44.77
N LYS A 957 29.12 -19.62 -43.70
CA LYS A 957 28.15 -19.97 -42.66
C LYS A 957 27.73 -18.78 -41.77
N ASN A 958 28.51 -17.70 -41.75
CA ASN A 958 28.09 -16.42 -41.16
C ASN A 958 27.22 -15.58 -42.11
N ASN A 959 27.32 -15.79 -43.42
CA ASN A 959 26.58 -15.06 -44.46
C ASN A 959 25.20 -15.69 -44.72
N VAL A 960 24.36 -15.74 -43.69
CA VAL A 960 23.02 -16.35 -43.71
C VAL A 960 21.90 -15.33 -43.66
N VAL A 961 20.71 -15.73 -44.09
CA VAL A 961 19.48 -14.94 -43.88
C VAL A 961 19.01 -15.12 -42.44
N ILE A 962 18.90 -14.03 -41.68
CA ILE A 962 18.31 -13.99 -40.35
C ILE A 962 16.79 -13.70 -40.48
N ASN A 963 15.94 -14.57 -39.95
CA ASN A 963 14.48 -14.46 -39.98
C ASN A 963 13.87 -14.18 -38.59
N TYR A 964 12.98 -13.18 -38.51
CA TYR A 964 11.98 -13.05 -37.44
C TYR A 964 10.57 -12.74 -38.00
N LYS A 965 9.82 -13.82 -38.32
CA LYS A 965 8.37 -13.87 -38.66
C LYS A 965 7.99 -13.22 -39.99
N ASP A 966 8.28 -11.94 -40.12
CA ASP A 966 7.95 -11.05 -41.24
C ASP A 966 9.11 -10.08 -41.51
N MET A 967 10.31 -10.41 -41.03
CA MET A 967 11.52 -9.61 -41.12
C MET A 967 12.71 -10.52 -41.46
N ASN A 968 13.16 -10.48 -42.71
CA ASN A 968 14.28 -11.28 -43.21
C ASN A 968 15.40 -10.35 -43.71
N HIS A 969 16.66 -10.74 -43.54
CA HIS A 969 17.82 -10.05 -44.13
C HIS A 969 19.08 -10.91 -44.11
N THR A 970 19.99 -10.70 -45.04
CA THR A 970 21.31 -11.36 -45.08
C THR A 970 22.29 -10.67 -44.13
N ASN A 971 23.05 -11.45 -43.36
CA ASN A 971 24.14 -10.95 -42.52
C ASN A 971 25.45 -10.88 -43.32
N SER A 972 25.68 -9.79 -44.05
CA SER A 972 26.91 -9.56 -44.82
C SER A 972 28.08 -9.01 -43.98
N TYR A 973 27.82 -8.48 -42.78
CA TYR A 973 28.81 -7.84 -41.92
C TYR A 973 28.55 -8.14 -40.42
N GLY A 974 29.59 -8.53 -39.68
CA GLY A 974 29.46 -9.10 -38.34
C GLY A 974 29.16 -10.61 -38.34
N ILE A 975 29.17 -11.24 -37.16
CA ILE A 975 29.12 -12.71 -37.00
C ILE A 975 27.90 -13.22 -36.23
N ILE A 976 27.47 -14.45 -36.57
CA ILE A 976 26.33 -15.13 -35.96
C ILE A 976 26.78 -15.88 -34.70
N ARG A 977 26.59 -15.24 -33.54
CA ARG A 977 26.97 -15.76 -32.21
C ARG A 977 26.31 -17.08 -31.78
N GLY A 978 25.37 -17.63 -32.56
CA GLY A 978 24.72 -18.92 -32.31
C GLY A 978 25.26 -20.10 -33.12
N LEU A 979 26.20 -19.87 -34.04
CA LEU A 979 26.98 -20.96 -34.65
C LEU A 979 27.87 -21.59 -33.57
N GLN A 980 28.08 -22.91 -33.63
CA GLN A 980 28.80 -23.61 -32.56
C GLN A 980 30.26 -23.12 -32.48
N PHE A 981 30.97 -23.13 -33.61
CA PHE A 981 32.33 -22.60 -33.75
C PHE A 981 32.45 -21.06 -33.71
N ALA A 982 31.38 -20.31 -33.41
CA ALA A 982 31.49 -18.86 -33.20
C ALA A 982 32.41 -18.53 -32.02
N SER A 983 32.50 -19.43 -31.04
CA SER A 983 33.49 -19.47 -29.95
C SER A 983 34.92 -19.24 -30.48
N PHE A 984 35.33 -20.06 -31.45
CA PHE A 984 36.67 -20.11 -32.03
C PHE A 984 36.97 -18.85 -32.86
N ILE A 985 36.02 -18.42 -33.70
CA ILE A 985 36.13 -17.17 -34.48
C ILE A 985 36.33 -15.96 -33.56
N VAL A 986 35.55 -15.86 -32.49
CA VAL A 986 35.65 -14.78 -31.51
C VAL A 986 37.01 -14.77 -30.82
N GLN A 987 37.49 -15.92 -30.35
CA GLN A 987 38.76 -15.98 -29.62
C GLN A 987 39.98 -15.75 -30.52
N TYR A 988 39.93 -16.18 -31.79
CA TYR A 988 40.96 -15.91 -32.79
C TYR A 988 40.96 -14.46 -33.28
N TYR A 989 39.80 -13.88 -33.59
CA TYR A 989 39.72 -12.46 -33.93
C TYR A 989 40.11 -11.57 -32.74
N GLY A 990 39.81 -12.02 -31.52
CA GLY A 990 40.32 -11.45 -30.28
C GLY A 990 41.85 -11.50 -30.19
N LEU A 991 42.50 -12.63 -30.50
CA LEU A 991 43.98 -12.73 -30.57
C LEU A 991 44.56 -11.73 -31.57
N VAL A 992 43.95 -11.60 -32.76
CA VAL A 992 44.38 -10.62 -33.76
C VAL A 992 44.33 -9.19 -33.19
N MET A 993 43.32 -8.85 -32.39
CA MET A 993 43.27 -7.54 -31.70
C MET A 993 44.22 -7.44 -30.49
N ASP A 994 44.47 -8.53 -29.76
CA ASP A 994 45.46 -8.56 -28.66
C ASP A 994 46.85 -8.17 -29.18
N LEU A 995 47.23 -8.65 -30.38
CA LEU A 995 48.49 -8.32 -31.04
C LEU A 995 48.59 -6.85 -31.47
N LEU A 996 47.46 -6.18 -31.75
CA LEU A 996 47.41 -4.74 -32.03
C LEU A 996 47.52 -3.89 -30.75
N VAL A 997 47.10 -4.42 -29.61
CA VAL A 997 47.19 -3.76 -28.29
C VAL A 997 48.57 -3.94 -27.66
N LEU A 998 49.17 -5.13 -27.76
CA LEU A 998 50.47 -5.46 -27.17
C LEU A 998 51.66 -5.16 -28.10
N GLY A 999 51.45 -5.22 -29.41
CA GLY A 999 52.55 -5.33 -30.38
C GLY A 999 53.22 -6.71 -30.36
N LEU A 1000 53.84 -7.10 -31.47
CA LEU A 1000 54.47 -8.42 -31.63
C LEU A 1000 55.58 -8.69 -30.60
N HIS A 1001 56.35 -7.65 -30.21
CA HIS A 1001 57.45 -7.79 -29.27
C HIS A 1001 56.94 -8.20 -27.88
N ARG A 1002 56.06 -7.41 -27.26
CA ARG A 1002 55.57 -7.71 -25.90
C ARG A 1002 54.71 -8.98 -25.86
N ALA A 1003 53.91 -9.21 -26.90
CA ALA A 1003 53.17 -10.47 -27.06
C ALA A 1003 54.11 -11.69 -27.11
N SER A 1004 55.31 -11.58 -27.71
CA SER A 1004 56.26 -12.69 -27.81
C SER A 1004 56.94 -13.00 -26.47
N GLU A 1005 57.23 -11.98 -25.65
CA GLU A 1005 57.76 -12.13 -24.30
C GLU A 1005 56.75 -12.80 -23.37
N MET A 1006 55.50 -12.30 -23.37
CA MET A 1006 54.39 -12.87 -22.58
C MET A 1006 54.05 -14.32 -22.95
N ALA A 1007 54.29 -14.72 -24.20
CA ALA A 1007 54.01 -16.08 -24.69
C ALA A 1007 55.18 -17.06 -24.50
N GLY A 1008 56.35 -16.58 -24.07
CA GLY A 1008 57.60 -17.36 -24.02
C GLY A 1008 58.09 -17.85 -25.39
N PRO A 1009 59.26 -18.49 -25.47
CA PRO A 1009 59.74 -19.11 -26.71
C PRO A 1009 58.79 -20.24 -27.17
N PRO A 1010 58.57 -20.46 -28.48
CA PRO A 1010 57.62 -21.48 -28.98
C PRO A 1010 57.91 -22.91 -28.49
N GLN A 1011 59.17 -23.21 -28.20
CA GLN A 1011 59.64 -24.50 -27.68
C GLN A 1011 59.19 -24.74 -26.23
N MET A 1012 59.15 -23.67 -25.42
CA MET A 1012 58.80 -23.70 -23.99
C MET A 1012 57.98 -22.44 -23.68
N PRO A 1013 56.68 -22.42 -24.03
CA PRO A 1013 55.83 -21.26 -23.77
C PRO A 1013 55.64 -21.05 -22.26
N ASN A 1014 55.43 -19.80 -21.87
CA ASN A 1014 55.16 -19.44 -20.48
C ASN A 1014 53.77 -19.91 -20.03
N ASP A 1015 53.59 -20.06 -18.72
CA ASP A 1015 52.26 -20.16 -18.10
C ASP A 1015 51.63 -18.76 -17.93
N PHE A 1016 50.31 -18.73 -17.67
CA PHE A 1016 49.57 -17.48 -17.46
C PHE A 1016 50.17 -16.64 -16.31
N LEU A 1017 50.58 -15.41 -16.65
CA LEU A 1017 51.24 -14.43 -15.76
C LEU A 1017 52.63 -14.88 -15.27
N SER A 1018 53.42 -15.48 -16.16
CA SER A 1018 54.85 -15.73 -15.95
C SER A 1018 55.69 -15.21 -17.11
N PHE A 1019 56.91 -14.76 -16.79
CA PHE A 1019 57.96 -14.39 -17.75
C PHE A 1019 59.14 -15.37 -17.65
N GLN A 1020 60.09 -15.29 -18.57
CA GLN A 1020 61.31 -16.11 -18.53
C GLN A 1020 62.30 -15.60 -17.46
N ASP A 1021 62.36 -14.29 -17.24
CA ASP A 1021 63.16 -13.64 -16.21
C ASP A 1021 62.55 -12.29 -15.78
N ILE A 1022 63.11 -11.70 -14.72
CA ILE A 1022 62.68 -10.39 -14.18
C ILE A 1022 63.04 -9.24 -15.15
N ALA A 1023 64.10 -9.41 -15.96
CA ALA A 1023 64.52 -8.39 -16.92
C ALA A 1023 63.47 -8.21 -18.04
N THR A 1024 62.97 -9.30 -18.63
CA THR A 1024 61.87 -9.25 -19.59
C THR A 1024 60.57 -8.80 -18.94
N GLU A 1025 60.27 -9.15 -17.68
CA GLU A 1025 59.12 -8.59 -16.98
C GLU A 1025 59.15 -7.05 -16.94
N ALA A 1026 60.28 -6.47 -16.51
CA ALA A 1026 60.45 -5.03 -16.32
C ALA A 1026 60.73 -4.22 -17.61
N ALA A 1027 61.11 -4.86 -18.71
CA ALA A 1027 61.54 -4.20 -19.95
C ALA A 1027 60.48 -3.32 -20.64
N HIS A 1028 59.19 -3.50 -20.33
CA HIS A 1028 58.10 -2.79 -20.98
C HIS A 1028 56.96 -2.48 -20.00
N PRO A 1029 56.32 -1.28 -20.05
CA PRO A 1029 55.30 -0.87 -19.09
C PRO A 1029 54.17 -1.89 -18.90
N ILE A 1030 53.60 -2.45 -19.98
CA ILE A 1030 52.57 -3.49 -19.85
C ILE A 1030 53.18 -4.74 -19.19
N ARG A 1031 52.98 -4.90 -17.87
CA ARG A 1031 53.43 -6.07 -17.10
C ARG A 1031 52.52 -7.27 -17.33
N LEU A 1032 51.21 -7.11 -17.18
CA LEU A 1032 50.24 -8.22 -17.27
C LEU A 1032 49.13 -7.92 -18.28
N PHE A 1033 48.68 -8.96 -18.97
CA PHE A 1033 47.55 -8.90 -19.89
C PHE A 1033 46.64 -10.12 -19.75
N CYS A 1034 45.34 -9.90 -19.79
CA CYS A 1034 44.33 -10.96 -19.81
C CYS A 1034 43.11 -10.51 -20.62
N ARG A 1035 42.67 -11.30 -21.60
CA ARG A 1035 41.40 -11.07 -22.32
C ARG A 1035 40.38 -12.14 -21.97
N TYR A 1036 39.29 -11.75 -21.30
CA TYR A 1036 38.14 -12.62 -21.06
C TYR A 1036 37.06 -12.39 -22.14
N ILE A 1037 37.12 -13.19 -23.21
CA ILE A 1037 36.27 -13.09 -24.42
C ILE A 1037 36.35 -11.70 -25.09
N ASP A 1038 35.54 -10.74 -24.61
CA ASP A 1038 35.44 -9.36 -25.10
C ASP A 1038 35.93 -8.29 -24.11
N ARG A 1039 36.38 -8.69 -22.93
CA ARG A 1039 36.95 -7.81 -21.89
C ARG A 1039 38.45 -7.90 -21.87
N ILE A 1040 39.14 -6.77 -21.82
CA ILE A 1040 40.59 -6.71 -21.65
C ILE A 1040 40.93 -6.13 -20.27
N HIS A 1041 41.89 -6.76 -19.61
CA HIS A 1041 42.46 -6.38 -18.33
C HIS A 1041 43.96 -6.23 -18.56
N ILE A 1042 44.49 -5.03 -18.33
CA ILE A 1042 45.89 -4.67 -18.58
C ILE A 1042 46.45 -4.04 -17.31
N PHE A 1043 47.60 -4.52 -16.86
CA PHE A 1043 48.37 -3.92 -15.77
C PHE A 1043 49.64 -3.29 -16.35
N PHE A 1044 49.84 -2.00 -16.06
CA PHE A 1044 51.04 -1.24 -16.33
C PHE A 1044 51.73 -0.92 -15.01
#